data_AF-A0A7M5VBB3-F1
#
_entry.id   AF-A0A7M5VBB3-F1
#
_cell.length_a   1.000
_cell.length_b   1.000
_cell.length_c   1.000
_cell.angle_alpha   90.00
_cell.angle_beta   90.00
_cell.angle_gamma   90.00
#
_symmetry.space_group_name_H-M   'P 1'
#
loop_
_entity.id
_entity.type
_entity.pdbx_description
1 polymer ?
#
loop_
_entity_poly.entity_id
_entity_poly.type
_entity_poly.pdbx_seq_one_letter_code
_entity_poly.pdbx_strand_id
1 'polypeptide(L)'
;MKRVFTIPERVHGSDRVTMAWQNQQGNFLAVTGVSRLVTIYDRHGELKDEVILPGVCTGISWDKDGDTLAIGNEKTGMIYLWDANTMKTTQLESGLRDSISFLLWSKNSQILAVGTNKGNLLLYNHQTQRKIPVLGKHARKISCGCWNSENLIALAGEDRLLSISNSEGDTVKQTVTRLEPNQVQFSVMKTDERSVGETTLSLTVGQKTLFLYNLNEPDNPIELAFQPRYGTIVTYKWFGDGYIMIGFSTGYLVVISTHLKEIGQELFQTRDHKDELTDIDISLSLKMAASCGDGCIKLHDLNDLKEIQAIINVEDIGRAKLDKVQWTEDGQLLAVTTTQGAVHVYLTKLPILGASYETKVAYLTSLREITITDEVANTSPIKIPTQVEPNFIALYQDNLACGMNNRVWFCKLAEFNGTPFHDREYLGTVNQVRLNKDYAAVGFEGRAQLHLIQGDLGENSEEEREGRLFPDEGDKSKITSFTLTGDFFIYSNEGGHIKFFYLEDWQYVNEYRHVVGIRKIFPDEAGTKVIYIDDKSDGFIYCTGCETKVSDGVHEIQSFPPAVKGVLWDQGFLDENVFCVYDEDKLYLYSYSKDTVAGTDCALACSAKLSFGYSPVMMHNGRVTCQTQAGKLMSVELIPNNVSDVHDSTKAKNNLKNMLTLKRFKEAWTICEKLKTPEHWEMLAEVATRQLDINFAIRVYRHIGNVSMVIYLEKLKKMEDKNLLAGYVAMTLKDFNLAQDLFLLSGRPQAALEMRRDLLHWDQALELAKALAPEEMPFISKEYAQQLEFTGDYPNALLHFENGITNESDFKDHDEICTGGVARMAIRMGDIRRGVNLASKSSSKAL
;
A
#
# COMPACT_ATOMS: atom_id res chain seq x y z
N MET A 1 6.20 13.68 19.04
CA MET A 1 5.11 12.83 19.58
C MET A 1 4.29 13.64 20.56
N LYS A 2 2.99 13.38 20.66
CA LYS A 2 2.06 14.15 21.51
C LYS A 2 1.78 13.38 22.80
N ARG A 3 1.85 14.04 23.96
CA ARG A 3 1.39 13.49 25.24
C ARG A 3 -0.13 13.33 25.18
N VAL A 4 -0.64 12.13 25.42
CA VAL A 4 -2.08 11.82 25.39
C VAL A 4 -2.69 12.17 26.74
N PHE A 5 -2.15 11.59 27.83
CA PHE A 5 -2.58 11.88 29.19
C PHE A 5 -1.43 11.64 30.19
N THR A 6 -1.65 12.11 31.43
CA THR A 6 -0.76 11.91 32.56
C THR A 6 -1.59 11.44 33.76
N ILE A 7 -1.16 10.37 34.41
CA ILE A 7 -1.65 9.95 35.72
C ILE A 7 -0.73 10.58 36.78
N PRO A 8 -1.24 11.43 37.67
CA PRO A 8 -0.42 12.13 38.65
C PRO A 8 0.00 11.23 39.81
N GLU A 9 1.14 11.56 40.44
CA GLU A 9 1.76 10.84 41.56
C GLU A 9 0.83 10.59 42.75
N ARG A 10 -0.15 11.47 42.96
CA ARG A 10 -1.09 11.42 44.09
C ARG A 10 -1.94 10.15 44.11
N VAL A 11 -2.17 9.51 42.96
CA VAL A 11 -3.07 8.36 42.84
C VAL A 11 -2.46 7.11 43.46
N HIS A 12 -1.17 6.86 43.22
CA HIS A 12 -0.52 5.60 43.57
C HIS A 12 0.43 5.66 44.77
N GLY A 13 0.63 6.85 45.32
CA GLY A 13 1.63 7.13 46.35
C GLY A 13 2.96 7.58 45.72
N SER A 14 3.75 8.31 46.50
CA SER A 14 5.01 8.92 46.07
C SER A 14 6.18 7.91 46.03
N ASP A 15 6.06 6.85 45.24
CA ASP A 15 7.09 5.82 45.05
C ASP A 15 6.94 5.15 43.67
N ARG A 16 7.82 4.21 43.34
CA ARG A 16 7.82 3.49 42.06
C ARG A 16 6.50 2.77 41.80
N VAL A 17 6.03 2.86 40.57
CA VAL A 17 4.81 2.21 40.09
C VAL A 17 5.12 1.12 39.09
N THR A 18 4.33 0.06 39.15
CA THR A 18 4.31 -1.00 38.14
C THR A 18 3.13 -0.76 37.22
N MET A 19 3.38 -0.89 35.92
CA MET A 19 2.36 -0.76 34.88
C MET A 19 2.34 -2.00 34.00
N ALA A 20 1.18 -2.30 33.41
CA ALA A 20 1.03 -3.33 32.40
C ALA A 20 -0.09 -2.96 31.41
N TRP A 21 0.27 -2.84 30.14
CA TRP A 21 -0.70 -2.76 29.04
C TRP A 21 -1.39 -4.10 28.81
N GLN A 22 -2.67 -4.04 28.45
CA GLN A 22 -3.44 -5.19 28.00
C GLN A 22 -2.80 -5.82 26.76
N ASN A 23 -2.66 -7.15 26.77
CA ASN A 23 -2.16 -7.90 25.62
C ASN A 23 -3.16 -7.86 24.45
N GLN A 24 -2.69 -8.01 23.22
CA GLN A 24 -3.43 -7.98 21.94
C GLN A 24 -4.10 -6.64 21.61
N GLN A 25 -5.05 -6.20 22.45
CA GLN A 25 -5.90 -5.03 22.16
C GLN A 25 -5.31 -3.70 22.64
N GLY A 26 -4.52 -3.69 23.72
CA GLY A 26 -3.94 -2.46 24.27
C GLY A 26 -4.96 -1.41 24.74
N ASN A 27 -6.22 -1.81 25.02
CA ASN A 27 -7.29 -0.87 25.39
C ASN A 27 -7.19 -0.40 26.84
N PHE A 28 -6.60 -1.22 27.71
CA PHE A 28 -6.47 -0.91 29.14
C PHE A 28 -5.01 -0.84 29.59
N LEU A 29 -4.75 0.08 30.53
CA LEU A 29 -3.51 0.20 31.27
C LEU A 29 -3.79 -0.01 32.76
N ALA A 30 -3.21 -1.09 33.31
CA ALA A 30 -3.24 -1.33 34.75
C ALA A 30 -2.03 -0.66 35.41
N VAL A 31 -2.26 0.10 36.47
CA VAL A 31 -1.21 0.80 37.23
C VAL A 31 -1.38 0.51 38.72
N THR A 32 -0.27 0.20 39.39
CA THR A 32 -0.22 -0.04 40.82
C THR A 32 1.06 0.56 41.41
N GLY A 33 0.97 1.05 42.64
CA GLY A 33 2.12 1.54 43.41
C GLY A 33 2.21 0.89 44.79
N VAL A 34 2.73 1.64 45.75
CA VAL A 34 2.77 1.26 47.17
C VAL A 34 1.39 1.41 47.83
N SER A 35 0.50 2.19 47.22
CA SER A 35 -0.91 2.18 47.56
C SER A 35 -1.50 0.77 47.42
N ARG A 36 -2.51 0.45 48.22
CA ARG A 36 -3.24 -0.83 48.13
C ARG A 36 -4.26 -0.82 46.99
N LEU A 37 -3.98 -0.06 45.94
CA LEU A 37 -4.91 0.28 44.88
C LEU A 37 -4.27 -0.11 43.54
N VAL A 38 -5.00 -0.90 42.77
CA VAL A 38 -4.73 -1.11 41.35
C VAL A 38 -5.80 -0.35 40.59
N THR A 39 -5.40 0.63 39.80
CA THR A 39 -6.32 1.39 38.95
C THR A 39 -6.19 0.92 37.51
N ILE A 40 -7.31 0.88 36.80
CA ILE A 40 -7.36 0.49 35.41
C ILE A 40 -7.87 1.67 34.60
N TYR A 41 -7.00 2.20 33.77
CA TYR A 41 -7.30 3.29 32.85
C TYR A 41 -7.59 2.73 31.47
N ASP A 42 -8.45 3.38 30.70
CA ASP A 42 -8.48 3.17 29.27
C ASP A 42 -7.28 3.82 28.58
N ARG A 43 -7.09 3.47 27.30
CA ARG A 43 -6.03 4.01 26.44
C ARG A 43 -6.08 5.53 26.22
N HIS A 44 -7.13 6.20 26.70
CA HIS A 44 -7.31 7.65 26.62
C HIS A 44 -7.06 8.37 27.97
N GLY A 45 -6.87 7.61 29.05
CA GLY A 45 -6.63 8.13 30.39
C GLY A 45 -7.88 8.27 31.25
N GLU A 46 -9.03 7.75 30.83
CA GLU A 46 -10.21 7.67 31.68
C GLU A 46 -10.10 6.50 32.64
N LEU A 47 -10.34 6.74 33.92
CA LEU A 47 -10.40 5.69 34.94
C LEU A 47 -11.65 4.83 34.74
N LYS A 48 -11.48 3.52 34.57
CA LYS A 48 -12.58 2.57 34.37
C LYS A 48 -12.90 1.75 35.60
N ASP A 49 -11.89 1.31 36.35
CA ASP A 49 -12.09 0.55 37.58
C ASP A 49 -10.95 0.74 38.60
N GLU A 50 -11.28 0.46 39.86
CA GLU A 50 -10.41 0.55 41.02
C GLU A 50 -10.50 -0.71 41.88
N VAL A 51 -9.42 -1.49 41.92
CA VAL A 51 -9.33 -2.71 42.72
C VAL A 51 -8.59 -2.43 44.02
N ILE A 52 -9.34 -2.46 45.13
CA ILE A 52 -8.80 -2.25 46.48
C ILE A 52 -8.31 -3.58 47.06
N LEU A 53 -7.03 -3.62 47.42
CA LEU A 53 -6.36 -4.79 47.98
C LEU A 53 -6.20 -4.67 49.51
N PRO A 54 -6.18 -5.79 50.25
CA PRO A 54 -5.85 -5.77 51.69
C PRO A 54 -4.37 -5.48 52.00
N GLY A 55 -3.49 -5.52 50.99
CA GLY A 55 -2.04 -5.35 51.10
C GLY A 55 -1.45 -4.68 49.85
N VAL A 56 -0.12 -4.59 49.78
CA VAL A 56 0.57 -4.06 48.59
C VAL A 56 0.42 -5.07 47.45
N CYS A 57 0.27 -4.56 46.23
CA CYS A 57 0.28 -5.40 45.03
C CYS A 57 1.69 -5.95 44.78
N THR A 58 1.82 -7.26 44.60
CA THR A 58 3.13 -7.91 44.36
C THR A 58 3.43 -8.10 42.88
N GLY A 59 2.42 -7.98 42.02
CA GLY A 59 2.57 -8.14 40.58
C GLY A 59 1.23 -8.10 39.86
N ILE A 60 1.27 -7.67 38.60
CA ILE A 60 0.13 -7.62 37.69
C ILE A 60 0.52 -8.26 36.36
N SER A 61 -0.39 -9.04 35.76
CA SER A 61 -0.15 -9.70 34.48
C SER A 61 -1.47 -9.96 33.76
N TRP A 62 -1.51 -9.69 32.46
CA TRP A 62 -2.62 -10.01 31.58
C TRP A 62 -2.48 -11.41 31.00
N ASP A 63 -3.61 -12.09 30.80
CA ASP A 63 -3.66 -13.36 30.09
C ASP A 63 -3.36 -13.19 28.59
N LYS A 64 -3.29 -14.31 27.86
CA LYS A 64 -2.89 -14.30 26.44
C LYS A 64 -3.79 -13.43 25.55
N ASP A 65 -5.09 -13.42 25.85
CA ASP A 65 -6.11 -12.75 25.04
C ASP A 65 -6.33 -11.30 25.51
N GLY A 66 -5.81 -10.94 26.69
CA GLY A 66 -6.05 -9.65 27.33
C GLY A 66 -7.43 -9.54 27.99
N ASP A 67 -8.17 -10.64 28.09
CA ASP A 67 -9.50 -10.70 28.69
C ASP A 67 -9.45 -10.64 30.22
N THR A 68 -8.38 -11.17 30.84
CA THR A 68 -8.28 -11.27 32.31
C THR A 68 -6.94 -10.74 32.81
N LEU A 69 -7.00 -9.76 33.71
CA LEU A 69 -5.87 -9.25 34.47
C LEU A 69 -5.79 -9.95 35.83
N ALA A 70 -4.64 -10.56 36.13
CA ALA A 70 -4.38 -11.14 37.43
C ALA A 70 -3.52 -10.20 38.29
N ILE A 71 -3.93 -10.04 39.54
CA ILE A 71 -3.39 -9.09 40.52
C ILE A 71 -3.00 -9.85 41.78
N GLY A 72 -1.72 -9.81 42.14
CA GLY A 72 -1.16 -10.51 43.29
C GLY A 72 -1.23 -9.68 44.58
N ASN A 73 -1.54 -10.35 45.70
CA ASN A 73 -1.59 -9.73 47.01
C ASN A 73 -0.49 -10.26 47.95
N GLU A 74 0.19 -9.34 48.64
CA GLU A 74 1.25 -9.70 49.58
C GLU A 74 0.74 -10.46 50.84
N LYS A 75 -0.40 -10.05 51.40
CA LYS A 75 -0.81 -10.44 52.76
C LYS A 75 -1.67 -11.70 52.85
N THR A 76 -2.52 -11.94 51.86
CA THR A 76 -3.66 -12.86 52.01
C THR A 76 -3.55 -14.14 51.19
N GLY A 77 -2.48 -14.30 50.38
CA GLY A 77 -2.37 -15.40 49.41
C GLY A 77 -3.49 -15.41 48.37
N MET A 78 -4.33 -14.37 48.35
CA MET A 78 -5.43 -14.19 47.40
C MET A 78 -4.90 -13.55 46.13
N ILE A 79 -5.44 -13.98 45.01
CA ILE A 79 -5.20 -13.42 43.68
C ILE A 79 -6.52 -12.82 43.23
N TYR A 80 -6.49 -11.60 42.71
CA TYR A 80 -7.67 -10.94 42.17
C TYR A 80 -7.61 -11.06 40.65
N LEU A 81 -8.70 -11.53 40.05
CA LEU A 81 -8.85 -11.67 38.60
C LEU A 81 -9.88 -10.63 38.14
N TRP A 82 -9.43 -9.66 37.36
CA TRP A 82 -10.26 -8.62 36.78
C TRP A 82 -10.55 -8.95 35.32
N ASP A 83 -11.83 -9.00 34.97
CA ASP A 83 -12.32 -9.32 33.62
C ASP A 83 -12.54 -8.02 32.83
N ALA A 84 -11.89 -7.90 31.68
CA ALA A 84 -11.90 -6.71 30.81
C ALA A 84 -13.24 -6.49 30.10
N ASN A 85 -13.96 -7.56 29.79
CA ASN A 85 -15.22 -7.52 29.07
C ASN A 85 -16.38 -7.14 29.99
N THR A 86 -16.36 -7.64 31.23
CA THR A 86 -17.41 -7.40 32.22
C THR A 86 -17.09 -6.28 33.22
N MET A 87 -15.83 -5.83 33.28
CA MET A 87 -15.32 -4.89 34.28
C MET A 87 -15.63 -5.34 35.71
N LYS A 88 -15.46 -6.64 35.98
CA LYS A 88 -15.72 -7.23 37.30
C LYS A 88 -14.47 -7.89 37.86
N THR A 89 -14.29 -7.73 39.16
CA THR A 89 -13.22 -8.41 39.91
C THR A 89 -13.76 -9.64 40.61
N THR A 90 -13.08 -10.77 40.41
CA THR A 90 -13.31 -12.02 41.16
C THR A 90 -12.07 -12.35 42.00
N GLN A 91 -12.25 -13.14 43.06
CA GLN A 91 -11.17 -13.53 43.95
C GLN A 91 -10.86 -15.02 43.78
N LEU A 92 -9.58 -15.33 43.66
CA LEU A 92 -9.03 -16.68 43.57
C LEU A 92 -8.14 -16.94 44.79
N GLU A 93 -8.56 -17.86 45.65
CA GLU A 93 -7.72 -18.32 46.75
C GLU A 93 -6.64 -19.28 46.22
N SER A 94 -5.36 -18.92 46.37
CA SER A 94 -4.25 -19.76 45.86
C SER A 94 -4.13 -21.10 46.60
N GLY A 95 -4.60 -21.18 47.85
CA GLY A 95 -4.35 -22.30 48.77
C GLY A 95 -2.92 -22.33 49.32
N LEU A 96 -2.05 -21.41 48.87
CA LEU A 96 -0.71 -21.21 49.41
C LEU A 96 -0.78 -20.22 50.58
N ARG A 97 -0.28 -20.63 51.75
CA ARG A 97 -0.30 -19.79 52.97
C ARG A 97 0.79 -18.71 52.99
N ASP A 98 1.67 -18.72 52.00
CA ASP A 98 2.81 -17.80 51.92
C ASP A 98 2.50 -16.62 51.01
N SER A 99 3.16 -15.48 51.28
CA SER A 99 3.04 -14.27 50.47
C SER A 99 3.51 -14.51 49.03
N ILE A 100 2.71 -14.06 48.08
CA ILE A 100 2.99 -14.14 46.65
C ILE A 100 4.21 -13.26 46.33
N SER A 101 5.14 -13.80 45.55
CA SER A 101 6.39 -13.11 45.16
C SER A 101 6.43 -12.74 43.69
N PHE A 102 5.79 -13.52 42.83
CA PHE A 102 5.69 -13.27 41.40
C PHE A 102 4.35 -13.79 40.88
N LEU A 103 3.89 -13.20 39.78
CA LEU A 103 2.68 -13.59 39.08
C LEU A 103 2.90 -13.41 37.57
N LEU A 104 2.60 -14.44 36.77
CA LEU A 104 2.79 -14.39 35.32
C LEU A 104 1.85 -15.35 34.57
N TRP A 105 1.07 -14.83 33.61
CA TRP A 105 0.31 -15.66 32.68
C TRP A 105 1.17 -16.25 31.57
N SER A 106 0.77 -17.41 31.07
CA SER A 106 1.33 -18.00 29.86
C SER A 106 0.97 -17.17 28.62
N LYS A 107 1.91 -17.11 27.67
CA LYS A 107 1.74 -16.46 26.37
C LYS A 107 0.72 -17.16 25.47
N ASN A 108 0.57 -18.47 25.61
CA ASN A 108 -0.17 -19.30 24.65
C ASN A 108 -1.39 -20.01 25.24
N SER A 109 -1.48 -20.11 26.56
CA SER A 109 -2.62 -20.73 27.25
C SER A 109 -3.09 -19.87 28.42
N GLN A 110 -4.33 -20.07 28.85
CA GLN A 110 -4.88 -19.39 30.04
C GLN A 110 -4.40 -20.09 31.32
N ILE A 111 -3.08 -20.19 31.48
CA ILE A 111 -2.42 -20.75 32.66
C ILE A 111 -1.68 -19.62 33.38
N LEU A 112 -2.02 -19.42 34.66
CA LEU A 112 -1.36 -18.48 35.54
C LEU A 112 -0.34 -19.18 36.42
N ALA A 113 0.91 -18.72 36.40
CA ALA A 113 1.94 -19.12 37.36
C ALA A 113 2.04 -18.12 38.49
N VAL A 114 2.08 -18.64 39.72
CA VAL A 114 2.15 -17.85 40.95
C VAL A 114 3.25 -18.45 41.82
N GLY A 115 4.25 -17.65 42.16
CA GLY A 115 5.28 -18.07 43.12
C GLY A 115 5.14 -17.38 44.44
N THR A 116 5.86 -17.93 45.42
CA THR A 116 5.85 -17.43 46.79
C THR A 116 7.26 -17.11 47.28
N ASN A 117 7.31 -16.32 48.36
CA ASN A 117 8.56 -16.00 49.05
C ASN A 117 9.27 -17.24 49.66
N LYS A 118 8.58 -18.38 49.79
CA LYS A 118 9.17 -19.65 50.27
C LYS A 118 9.47 -20.66 49.15
N GLY A 119 9.39 -20.27 47.89
CA GLY A 119 9.77 -21.15 46.79
C GLY A 119 8.70 -22.14 46.34
N ASN A 120 7.46 -21.99 46.81
CA ASN A 120 6.32 -22.74 46.29
C ASN A 120 5.82 -22.11 44.98
N LEU A 121 5.37 -22.96 44.06
CA LEU A 121 4.77 -22.60 42.78
C LEU A 121 3.32 -23.09 42.74
N LEU A 122 2.41 -22.29 42.19
CA LEU A 122 1.06 -22.68 41.83
C LEU A 122 0.88 -22.43 40.33
N LEU A 123 0.44 -23.45 39.61
CA LEU A 123 -0.08 -23.31 38.25
C LEU A 123 -1.60 -23.39 38.31
N TYR A 124 -2.28 -22.36 37.83
CA TYR A 124 -3.72 -22.27 37.79
C TYR A 124 -4.19 -22.17 36.34
N ASN A 125 -4.92 -23.19 35.89
CA ASN A 125 -5.54 -23.18 34.58
C ASN A 125 -6.93 -22.53 34.71
N HIS A 126 -7.10 -21.35 34.12
CA HIS A 126 -8.32 -20.56 34.25
C HIS A 126 -9.50 -21.18 33.49
N GLN A 127 -9.25 -21.73 32.30
CA GLN A 127 -10.28 -22.39 31.49
C GLN A 127 -10.93 -23.58 32.21
N THR A 128 -10.12 -24.39 32.89
CA THR A 128 -10.58 -25.61 33.60
C THR A 128 -10.80 -25.40 35.09
N GLN A 129 -10.43 -24.22 35.61
CA GLN A 129 -10.40 -23.89 37.04
C GLN A 129 -9.50 -24.81 37.88
N ARG A 130 -8.60 -25.57 37.25
CA ARG A 130 -7.71 -26.54 37.91
C ARG A 130 -6.52 -25.83 38.55
N LYS A 131 -6.22 -26.19 39.80
CA LYS A 131 -5.06 -25.70 40.57
C LYS A 131 -4.05 -26.81 40.78
N ILE A 132 -2.78 -26.55 40.45
CA ILE A 132 -1.66 -27.48 40.59
C ILE A 132 -0.62 -26.84 41.51
N PRO A 133 -0.66 -27.11 42.82
CA PRO A 133 0.35 -26.63 43.76
C PRO A 133 1.59 -27.52 43.73
N VAL A 134 2.76 -26.91 43.55
CA VAL A 134 4.08 -27.55 43.61
C VAL A 134 4.85 -26.94 44.78
N LEU A 135 4.91 -27.69 45.88
CA LEU A 135 5.57 -27.24 47.11
C LEU A 135 7.08 -27.48 47.05
N GLY A 136 7.86 -26.52 47.55
CA GLY A 136 9.32 -26.63 47.64
C GLY A 136 10.05 -26.71 46.29
N LYS A 137 9.50 -26.09 45.24
CA LYS A 137 10.14 -26.04 43.91
C LYS A 137 11.50 -25.34 43.97
N HIS A 138 11.57 -24.26 44.74
CA HIS A 138 12.79 -23.55 45.09
C HIS A 138 12.94 -23.55 46.62
N ALA A 139 14.18 -23.42 47.10
CA ALA A 139 14.47 -23.33 48.54
C ALA A 139 14.26 -21.92 49.12
N ARG A 140 14.15 -20.92 48.25
CA ARG A 140 13.96 -19.49 48.58
C ARG A 140 12.93 -18.87 47.64
N LYS A 141 12.68 -17.57 47.82
CA LYS A 141 11.78 -16.76 46.99
C LYS A 141 12.03 -16.99 45.50
N ILE A 142 10.96 -17.25 44.77
CA ILE A 142 10.99 -17.22 43.30
C ILE A 142 10.91 -15.75 42.88
N SER A 143 11.96 -15.25 42.23
CA SER A 143 12.16 -13.83 41.94
C SER A 143 11.53 -13.41 40.61
N CYS A 144 11.65 -14.24 39.58
CA CYS A 144 11.09 -13.99 38.26
C CYS A 144 10.89 -15.29 37.47
N GLY A 145 10.17 -15.20 36.36
CA GLY A 145 10.00 -16.30 35.44
C GLY A 145 9.56 -15.85 34.06
N CYS A 146 9.54 -16.77 33.11
CA CYS A 146 9.11 -16.53 31.74
C CYS A 146 8.47 -17.79 31.16
N TRP A 147 7.46 -17.63 30.33
CA TRP A 147 6.86 -18.72 29.54
C TRP A 147 7.40 -18.72 28.11
N ASN A 148 7.57 -19.92 27.56
CA ASN A 148 7.83 -20.09 26.14
C ASN A 148 6.55 -20.41 25.35
N SER A 149 6.67 -20.48 24.03
CA SER A 149 5.56 -20.84 23.13
C SER A 149 5.03 -22.28 23.28
N GLU A 150 5.76 -23.17 23.93
CA GLU A 150 5.36 -24.56 24.20
C GLU A 150 4.72 -24.74 25.58
N ASN A 151 4.45 -23.65 26.31
CA ASN A 151 3.99 -23.67 27.71
C ASN A 151 4.98 -24.35 28.68
N LEU A 152 6.28 -24.18 28.44
CA LEU A 152 7.31 -24.37 29.46
C LEU A 152 7.50 -23.06 30.22
N ILE A 153 7.62 -23.16 31.54
CA ILE A 153 7.93 -22.03 32.41
C ILE A 153 9.34 -22.16 32.97
N ALA A 154 10.16 -21.14 32.75
CA ALA A 154 11.44 -20.97 33.42
C ALA A 154 11.25 -20.11 34.66
N LEU A 155 11.78 -20.56 35.79
CA LEU A 155 11.69 -19.92 37.10
C LEU A 155 13.09 -19.71 37.66
N ALA A 156 13.35 -18.49 38.11
CA ALA A 156 14.58 -18.09 38.76
C ALA A 156 14.30 -17.79 40.24
N GLY A 157 15.14 -18.32 41.13
CA GLY A 157 15.02 -18.11 42.57
C GLY A 157 16.27 -17.51 43.21
N GLU A 158 16.08 -16.90 44.39
CA GLU A 158 17.17 -16.39 45.25
C GLU A 158 18.06 -17.52 45.83
N ASP A 159 17.70 -18.77 45.55
CA ASP A 159 18.51 -19.96 45.82
C ASP A 159 19.55 -20.24 44.73
N ARG A 160 19.72 -19.32 43.76
CA ARG A 160 20.65 -19.42 42.62
C ARG A 160 20.31 -20.59 41.68
N LEU A 161 19.03 -20.93 41.65
CA LEU A 161 18.51 -22.01 40.83
C LEU A 161 17.69 -21.44 39.67
N LEU A 162 17.95 -21.97 38.48
CA LEU A 162 17.06 -21.88 37.32
C LEU A 162 16.35 -23.23 37.18
N SER A 163 15.02 -23.25 37.29
CA SER A 163 14.21 -24.44 37.02
C SER A 163 13.31 -24.21 35.82
N ILE A 164 13.12 -25.26 35.02
CA ILE A 164 12.27 -25.24 33.83
C ILE A 164 11.22 -26.32 34.04
N SER A 165 9.95 -25.94 33.95
CA SER A 165 8.83 -26.82 34.28
C SER A 165 7.81 -26.87 33.15
N ASN A 166 7.10 -27.99 33.05
CA ASN A 166 5.95 -28.10 32.15
C ASN A 166 4.68 -27.47 32.78
N SER A 167 3.59 -27.45 32.03
CA SER A 167 2.29 -26.95 32.47
C SER A 167 1.63 -27.77 33.60
N GLU A 168 2.10 -28.98 33.86
CA GLU A 168 1.66 -29.83 34.98
C GLU A 168 2.56 -29.64 36.23
N GLY A 169 3.57 -28.76 36.16
CA GLY A 169 4.43 -28.41 37.29
C GLY A 169 5.68 -29.28 37.46
N ASP A 170 5.84 -30.33 36.65
CA ASP A 170 7.00 -31.21 36.67
C ASP A 170 8.26 -30.45 36.24
N THR A 171 9.37 -30.66 36.93
CA THR A 171 10.67 -30.11 36.52
C THR A 171 11.19 -30.88 35.31
N VAL A 172 11.32 -30.21 34.17
CA VAL A 172 11.94 -30.75 32.94
C VAL A 172 13.47 -30.63 33.03
N LYS A 173 13.96 -29.45 33.42
CA LYS A 173 15.41 -29.18 33.59
C LYS A 173 15.67 -28.26 34.77
N GLN A 174 16.87 -28.33 35.31
CA GLN A 174 17.32 -27.51 36.42
C GLN A 174 18.82 -27.26 36.31
N THR A 175 19.24 -26.03 36.60
CA THR A 175 20.66 -25.62 36.53
C THR A 175 20.96 -24.61 37.63
N VAL A 176 22.17 -24.66 38.17
CA VAL A 176 22.63 -23.75 39.23
C VAL A 176 23.46 -22.64 38.60
N THR A 177 23.18 -21.39 38.96
CA THR A 177 23.92 -20.22 38.50
C THR A 177 24.95 -19.77 39.54
N ARG A 178 26.00 -19.06 39.09
CA ARG A 178 27.07 -18.57 39.97
C ARG A 178 26.57 -17.54 40.99
N LEU A 179 25.72 -16.62 40.53
CA LEU A 179 25.05 -15.60 41.33
C LEU A 179 23.53 -15.67 41.09
N GLU A 180 22.78 -14.81 41.76
CA GLU A 180 21.32 -14.76 41.67
C GLU A 180 20.87 -14.44 40.23
N PRO A 181 20.03 -15.31 39.61
CA PRO A 181 19.49 -15.09 38.28
C PRO A 181 18.28 -14.15 38.33
N ASN A 182 18.19 -13.24 37.36
CA ASN A 182 17.10 -12.29 37.20
C ASN A 182 16.76 -12.08 35.72
N GLN A 183 15.60 -11.46 35.45
CA GLN A 183 15.15 -11.08 34.09
C GLN A 183 15.25 -12.24 33.09
N VAL A 184 14.59 -13.36 33.39
CA VAL A 184 14.57 -14.52 32.50
C VAL A 184 13.71 -14.22 31.26
N GLN A 185 14.19 -14.56 30.07
CA GLN A 185 13.44 -14.48 28.82
C GLN A 185 13.69 -15.71 27.94
N PHE A 186 12.63 -16.22 27.30
CA PHE A 186 12.74 -17.22 26.24
C PHE A 186 12.87 -16.55 24.87
N SER A 187 13.73 -17.11 24.02
CA SER A 187 13.93 -16.65 22.64
C SER A 187 14.57 -17.74 21.77
N VAL A 188 14.81 -17.40 20.51
CA VAL A 188 15.50 -18.23 19.52
C VAL A 188 16.86 -17.60 19.21
N MET A 189 17.92 -18.39 19.27
CA MET A 189 19.26 -17.94 18.84
C MET A 189 19.35 -17.88 17.32
N LYS A 190 20.15 -16.94 16.82
CA LYS A 190 20.47 -16.87 15.40
C LYS A 190 21.35 -18.04 14.99
N THR A 191 20.84 -18.93 14.14
CA THR A 191 21.56 -20.10 13.61
C THR A 191 21.49 -20.15 12.08
N ASP A 192 22.49 -20.79 11.43
CA ASP A 192 22.54 -20.96 9.97
C ASP A 192 21.33 -21.79 9.44
N GLU A 193 20.75 -22.64 10.30
CA GLU A 193 19.49 -23.37 10.06
C GLU A 193 18.37 -22.79 10.93
N ARG A 194 17.13 -22.67 10.41
CA ARG A 194 15.98 -22.21 11.22
C ARG A 194 15.63 -23.27 12.26
N SER A 195 15.96 -23.01 13.52
CA SER A 195 15.47 -23.79 14.65
C SER A 195 13.98 -23.51 14.85
N VAL A 196 13.19 -24.56 15.04
CA VAL A 196 11.75 -24.46 15.31
C VAL A 196 11.56 -24.48 16.83
N GLY A 197 11.03 -23.39 17.38
CA GLY A 197 10.71 -23.25 18.81
C GLY A 197 11.66 -22.37 19.62
N GLU A 198 11.15 -21.75 20.69
CA GLU A 198 11.93 -20.94 21.64
C GLU A 198 12.78 -21.86 22.54
N THR A 199 13.95 -22.28 22.05
CA THR A 199 14.82 -23.24 22.73
C THR A 199 15.90 -22.61 23.62
N THR A 200 16.09 -21.29 23.56
CA THR A 200 17.14 -20.62 24.33
C THR A 200 16.57 -19.73 25.41
N LEU A 201 17.11 -19.90 26.62
CA LEU A 201 16.86 -19.04 27.77
C LEU A 201 17.99 -18.05 27.95
N SER A 202 17.64 -16.78 28.06
CA SER A 202 18.55 -15.73 28.51
C SER A 202 18.17 -15.28 29.92
N LEU A 203 19.15 -14.92 30.73
CA LEU A 203 18.95 -14.32 32.04
C LEU A 203 20.16 -13.48 32.45
N THR A 204 19.94 -12.48 33.30
CA THR A 204 21.04 -11.74 33.92
C THR A 204 21.47 -12.44 35.20
N VAL A 205 22.77 -12.57 35.41
CA VAL A 205 23.35 -13.19 36.60
C VAL A 205 24.12 -12.12 37.37
N GLY A 206 23.66 -11.83 38.60
CA GLY A 206 24.25 -10.78 39.45
C GLY A 206 24.27 -9.39 38.82
N GLN A 207 23.35 -9.10 37.89
CA GLN A 207 23.24 -7.84 37.13
C GLN A 207 24.52 -7.41 36.37
N LYS A 208 25.42 -8.34 36.07
CA LYS A 208 26.71 -8.05 35.41
C LYS A 208 26.98 -8.90 34.19
N THR A 209 26.52 -10.15 34.21
CA THR A 209 26.69 -11.08 33.10
C THR A 209 25.35 -11.43 32.49
N LEU A 210 25.34 -11.61 31.17
CA LEU A 210 24.22 -12.19 30.45
C LEU A 210 24.53 -13.68 30.25
N PHE A 211 23.64 -14.54 30.74
CA PHE A 211 23.78 -15.98 30.69
C PHE A 211 22.77 -16.53 29.67
N LEU A 212 23.26 -17.27 28.68
CA LEU A 212 22.45 -17.93 27.66
C LEU A 212 22.53 -19.44 27.87
N TYR A 213 21.36 -20.07 27.95
CA TYR A 213 21.18 -21.49 28.21
C TYR A 213 20.34 -22.10 27.10
N ASN A 214 20.95 -22.95 26.28
CA ASN A 214 20.23 -23.66 25.23
C ASN A 214 19.62 -24.96 25.79
N LEU A 215 18.32 -25.14 25.62
CA LEU A 215 17.62 -26.37 26.02
C LEU A 215 18.14 -27.59 25.28
N ASN A 216 18.62 -27.46 24.05
CA ASN A 216 19.13 -28.59 23.27
C ASN A 216 20.57 -28.95 23.63
N GLU A 217 21.35 -27.97 24.11
CA GLU A 217 22.77 -28.12 24.50
C GLU A 217 22.98 -27.65 25.95
N PRO A 218 22.45 -28.38 26.94
CA PRO A 218 22.47 -27.95 28.34
C PRO A 218 23.88 -27.89 28.95
N ASP A 219 24.83 -28.63 28.37
CA ASP A 219 26.18 -28.77 28.92
C ASP A 219 27.10 -27.58 28.57
N ASN A 220 26.72 -26.74 27.61
CA ASN A 220 27.52 -25.62 27.11
C ASN A 220 26.79 -24.26 27.23
N PRO A 221 26.50 -23.78 28.46
CA PRO A 221 25.95 -22.44 28.64
C PRO A 221 26.98 -21.37 28.26
N ILE A 222 26.48 -20.25 27.72
CA ILE A 222 27.31 -19.11 27.30
C ILE A 222 27.16 -17.99 28.32
N GLU A 223 28.27 -17.60 28.97
CA GLU A 223 28.33 -16.45 29.86
C GLU A 223 29.02 -15.27 29.16
N LEU A 224 28.28 -14.18 28.95
CA LEU A 224 28.81 -12.95 28.38
C LEU A 224 29.05 -11.94 29.50
N ALA A 225 30.31 -11.56 29.67
CA ALA A 225 30.73 -10.51 30.59
C ALA A 225 31.08 -9.24 29.81
N PHE A 226 30.67 -8.09 30.34
CA PHE A 226 30.82 -6.80 29.68
C PHE A 226 31.87 -5.91 30.35
N GLN A 227 32.29 -4.87 29.63
CA GLN A 227 33.29 -3.95 30.14
C GLN A 227 32.81 -3.23 31.42
N PRO A 228 33.62 -3.13 32.47
CA PRO A 228 33.21 -2.50 33.73
C PRO A 228 32.74 -1.04 33.60
N ARG A 229 33.16 -0.34 32.55
CA ARG A 229 32.77 1.06 32.27
C ARG A 229 31.26 1.24 32.03
N TYR A 230 30.57 0.20 31.59
CA TYR A 230 29.13 0.26 31.33
C TYR A 230 28.32 0.23 32.63
N GLY A 231 28.87 -0.29 33.72
CA GLY A 231 28.14 -0.46 34.98
C GLY A 231 27.34 -1.77 35.00
N THR A 232 26.19 -1.77 35.67
CA THR A 232 25.32 -2.96 35.80
C THR A 232 24.31 -3.02 34.67
N ILE A 233 23.92 -4.24 34.28
CA ILE A 233 22.83 -4.48 33.34
C ILE A 233 21.52 -4.09 34.05
N VAL A 234 20.83 -3.12 33.47
CA VAL A 234 19.53 -2.63 33.96
C VAL A 234 18.41 -3.46 33.38
N THR A 235 18.45 -3.71 32.07
CA THR A 235 17.50 -4.56 31.35
C THR A 235 18.11 -5.02 30.03
N TYR A 236 17.49 -6.01 29.39
CA TYR A 236 17.82 -6.41 28.03
C TYR A 236 16.58 -6.93 27.31
N LYS A 237 16.57 -6.84 25.98
CA LYS A 237 15.45 -7.23 25.12
C LYS A 237 15.96 -7.91 23.86
N TRP A 238 15.29 -8.98 23.47
CA TRP A 238 15.51 -9.62 22.18
C TRP A 238 14.76 -8.89 21.07
N PHE A 239 15.35 -8.85 19.88
CA PHE A 239 14.69 -8.31 18.68
C PHE A 239 15.26 -8.92 17.39
N GLY A 240 14.50 -8.76 16.31
CA GLY A 240 14.90 -9.26 14.99
C GLY A 240 15.14 -10.77 15.00
N ASP A 241 16.15 -11.20 14.25
CA ASP A 241 16.53 -12.61 14.10
C ASP A 241 17.66 -12.98 15.08
N GLY A 242 17.37 -12.94 16.38
CA GLY A 242 18.32 -13.33 17.44
C GLY A 242 19.34 -12.26 17.83
N TYR A 243 18.97 -10.97 17.77
CA TYR A 243 19.77 -9.88 18.34
C TYR A 243 19.31 -9.57 19.76
N ILE A 244 20.23 -9.09 20.60
CA ILE A 244 19.92 -8.66 21.97
C ILE A 244 20.40 -7.23 22.16
N MET A 245 19.49 -6.36 22.59
CA MET A 245 19.79 -5.00 23.05
C MET A 245 19.90 -5.00 24.57
N ILE A 246 20.98 -4.43 25.10
CA ILE A 246 21.31 -4.44 26.53
C ILE A 246 21.48 -3.00 27.00
N GLY A 247 20.80 -2.66 28.08
CA GLY A 247 20.89 -1.37 28.75
C GLY A 247 21.73 -1.43 30.00
N PHE A 248 22.64 -0.48 30.15
CA PHE A 248 23.52 -0.39 31.31
C PHE A 248 23.34 0.90 32.11
N SER A 249 23.57 0.80 33.42
CA SER A 249 23.28 1.85 34.40
C SER A 249 24.02 3.16 34.17
N THR A 250 25.19 3.17 33.49
CA THR A 250 25.93 4.42 33.19
C THR A 250 25.49 5.11 31.89
N GLY A 251 24.37 4.64 31.32
CA GLY A 251 23.69 5.24 30.18
C GLY A 251 24.02 4.64 28.82
N TYR A 252 24.68 3.48 28.80
CA TYR A 252 25.07 2.80 27.55
C TYR A 252 23.98 1.85 27.04
N LEU A 253 23.80 1.85 25.73
CA LEU A 253 23.10 0.81 24.99
C LEU A 253 24.14 0.01 24.18
N VAL A 254 24.06 -1.31 24.27
CA VAL A 254 24.90 -2.22 23.50
C VAL A 254 24.02 -3.25 22.81
N VAL A 255 24.30 -3.53 21.54
CA VAL A 255 23.63 -4.58 20.77
C VAL A 255 24.63 -5.67 20.42
N ILE A 256 24.23 -6.92 20.64
CA ILE A 256 25.02 -8.12 20.34
C ILE A 256 24.26 -9.08 19.42
N SER A 257 25.02 -9.86 18.66
CA SER A 257 24.55 -11.01 17.88
C SER A 257 24.55 -12.26 18.77
N THR A 258 23.52 -13.11 18.68
CA THR A 258 23.58 -14.46 19.28
C THR A 258 24.13 -15.53 18.35
N HIS A 259 24.52 -15.15 17.14
CA HIS A 259 25.13 -16.07 16.20
C HIS A 259 26.49 -16.56 16.69
N LEU A 260 26.73 -17.87 16.73
CA LEU A 260 27.94 -18.47 17.34
C LEU A 260 29.27 -17.93 16.77
N LYS A 261 29.31 -17.46 15.52
CA LYS A 261 30.51 -16.85 14.90
C LYS A 261 30.82 -15.44 15.41
N GLU A 262 29.79 -14.73 15.87
CA GLU A 262 29.85 -13.31 16.28
C GLU A 262 29.51 -13.12 17.77
N ILE A 263 29.14 -14.20 18.46
CA ILE A 263 28.71 -14.14 19.85
C ILE A 263 29.84 -13.59 20.73
N GLY A 264 29.51 -12.58 21.53
CA GLY A 264 30.49 -11.82 22.32
C GLY A 264 31.12 -10.63 21.60
N GLN A 265 30.80 -10.37 20.32
CA GLN A 265 31.12 -9.11 19.66
C GLN A 265 30.00 -8.08 19.85
N GLU A 266 30.39 -6.84 20.13
CA GLU A 266 29.49 -5.69 20.23
C GLU A 266 29.25 -5.12 18.82
N LEU A 267 28.07 -5.36 18.25
CA LEU A 267 27.71 -4.87 16.90
C LEU A 267 27.48 -3.37 16.88
N PHE A 268 26.91 -2.85 17.95
CA PHE A 268 26.62 -1.43 18.14
C PHE A 268 26.77 -1.06 19.61
N GLN A 269 27.33 0.13 19.85
CA GLN A 269 27.42 0.73 21.18
C GLN A 269 27.15 2.23 21.06
N THR A 270 26.35 2.76 21.98
CA THR A 270 26.13 4.21 22.13
C THR A 270 25.97 4.55 23.60
N ARG A 271 26.35 5.78 23.96
CA ARG A 271 26.04 6.34 25.28
C ARG A 271 24.92 7.37 25.10
N ASP A 272 23.71 6.88 25.25
CA ASP A 272 22.50 7.67 25.08
C ASP A 272 22.25 8.61 26.25
N HIS A 273 22.49 8.12 27.46
CA HIS A 273 22.22 8.85 28.69
C HIS A 273 23.55 9.19 29.37
N LYS A 274 23.70 10.42 29.82
CA LYS A 274 24.89 10.95 30.46
C LYS A 274 25.02 10.51 31.91
N ASP A 275 23.91 10.42 32.65
CA ASP A 275 23.94 10.10 34.07
C ASP A 275 23.47 8.67 34.32
N GLU A 276 22.23 8.35 33.91
CA GLU A 276 21.66 7.02 34.12
C GLU A 276 20.67 6.60 33.03
N LEU A 277 20.66 5.30 32.74
CA LEU A 277 19.61 4.63 31.98
C LEU A 277 18.82 3.74 32.94
N THR A 278 17.49 3.82 32.89
CA THR A 278 16.61 3.14 33.85
C THR A 278 15.80 2.00 33.25
N ASP A 279 15.47 2.05 31.96
CA ASP A 279 14.80 0.95 31.28
C ASP A 279 14.92 1.05 29.75
N ILE A 280 14.60 -0.05 29.07
CA ILE A 280 14.50 -0.18 27.63
C ILE A 280 13.28 -1.01 27.29
N ASP A 281 12.56 -0.59 26.27
CA ASP A 281 11.56 -1.43 25.63
C ASP A 281 11.73 -1.46 24.12
N ILE A 282 11.15 -2.47 23.47
CA ILE A 282 11.23 -2.65 22.02
C ILE A 282 9.82 -2.89 21.48
N SER A 283 9.45 -2.08 20.49
CA SER A 283 8.24 -2.29 19.70
C SER A 283 8.62 -2.96 18.37
N LEU A 284 8.25 -4.23 18.22
CA LEU A 284 8.47 -4.99 16.98
C LEU A 284 7.55 -4.49 15.84
N SER A 285 6.35 -4.02 16.17
CA SER A 285 5.40 -3.46 15.19
C SER A 285 5.89 -2.16 14.54
N LEU A 286 6.59 -1.32 15.32
CA LEU A 286 7.22 -0.10 14.82
C LEU A 286 8.66 -0.31 14.36
N LYS A 287 9.27 -1.46 14.68
CA LYS A 287 10.71 -1.70 14.57
C LYS A 287 11.52 -0.60 15.26
N MET A 288 11.13 -0.22 16.48
CA MET A 288 11.82 0.82 17.26
C MET A 288 12.19 0.34 18.66
N ALA A 289 13.26 0.91 19.22
CA ALA A 289 13.66 0.74 20.60
C ALA A 289 13.56 2.07 21.36
N ALA A 290 13.03 2.05 22.58
CA ALA A 290 12.99 3.19 23.49
C ALA A 290 14.00 2.96 24.59
N SER A 291 14.82 3.96 24.86
CA SER A 291 15.66 4.02 26.06
C SER A 291 15.21 5.20 26.91
N CYS A 292 14.98 4.99 28.21
CA CYS A 292 14.61 6.06 29.14
C CYS A 292 15.69 6.31 30.20
N GLY A 293 15.98 7.58 30.44
CA GLY A 293 17.06 8.02 31.32
C GLY A 293 17.19 9.55 31.29
N ASP A 294 17.83 10.14 32.30
CA ASP A 294 18.10 11.59 32.37
C ASP A 294 16.90 12.53 32.11
N GLY A 295 15.67 12.09 32.41
CA GLY A 295 14.45 12.86 32.16
C GLY A 295 13.99 12.88 30.68
N CYS A 296 14.60 12.08 29.82
CA CYS A 296 14.25 11.96 28.41
C CYS A 296 14.07 10.51 27.96
N ILE A 297 13.35 10.34 26.85
CA ILE A 297 13.17 9.07 26.16
C ILE A 297 13.77 9.22 24.77
N LYS A 298 14.67 8.32 24.38
CA LYS A 298 15.25 8.30 23.04
C LYS A 298 14.75 7.10 22.27
N LEU A 299 14.31 7.35 21.04
CA LEU A 299 13.77 6.33 20.15
C LEU A 299 14.76 6.07 19.01
N HIS A 300 15.17 4.82 18.88
CA HIS A 300 16.08 4.33 17.83
C HIS A 300 15.32 3.48 16.83
N ASP A 301 15.66 3.61 15.54
CA ASP A 301 15.23 2.67 14.52
C ASP A 301 16.03 1.37 14.65
N LEU A 302 15.36 0.22 14.67
CA LEU A 302 16.02 -1.08 14.73
C LEU A 302 16.69 -1.47 13.40
N ASN A 303 16.31 -0.84 12.28
CA ASN A 303 16.96 -1.07 10.99
C ASN A 303 18.28 -0.30 10.85
N ASP A 304 18.36 0.91 11.43
CA ASP A 304 19.59 1.68 11.56
C ASP A 304 19.72 2.27 12.97
N LEU A 305 20.41 1.55 13.84
CA LEU A 305 20.61 1.91 15.24
C LEU A 305 21.38 3.22 15.44
N LYS A 306 22.03 3.76 14.40
CA LYS A 306 22.72 5.06 14.48
C LYS A 306 21.74 6.23 14.39
N GLU A 307 20.56 6.02 13.84
CA GLU A 307 19.55 7.05 13.65
C GLU A 307 18.63 7.15 14.88
N ILE A 308 18.62 8.33 15.51
CA ILE A 308 17.67 8.67 16.57
C ILE A 308 16.45 9.30 15.91
N GLN A 309 15.36 8.54 15.86
CA GLN A 309 14.08 8.97 15.27
C GLN A 309 13.43 10.09 16.07
N ALA A 310 13.47 10.01 17.41
CA ALA A 310 12.89 11.04 18.27
C ALA A 310 13.54 11.10 19.65
N ILE A 311 13.51 12.29 20.24
CA ILE A 311 13.85 12.53 21.63
C ILE A 311 12.64 13.19 22.28
N ILE A 312 12.11 12.57 23.33
CA ILE A 312 10.98 13.06 24.10
C ILE A 312 11.52 13.54 25.44
N ASN A 313 11.50 14.85 25.66
CA ASN A 313 11.74 15.41 26.98
C ASN A 313 10.44 15.33 27.76
N VAL A 314 10.46 14.63 28.89
CA VAL A 314 9.27 14.54 29.74
C VAL A 314 9.21 15.83 30.54
N GLU A 315 8.21 16.66 30.25
CA GLU A 315 7.97 17.90 30.98
C GLU A 315 7.25 17.59 32.30
N ASP A 316 7.35 18.49 33.28
CA ASP A 316 6.65 18.41 34.58
C ASP A 316 7.13 17.33 35.57
N ILE A 317 8.29 16.70 35.34
CA ILE A 317 8.86 15.68 36.26
C ILE A 317 9.52 16.27 37.53
N GLY A 318 9.76 17.58 37.58
CA GLY A 318 10.38 18.23 38.74
C GLY A 318 11.74 17.64 39.11
N ARG A 319 11.83 17.00 40.30
CA ARG A 319 13.04 16.28 40.78
C ARG A 319 12.96 14.77 40.57
N ALA A 320 11.84 14.24 40.07
CA ALA A 320 11.66 12.83 39.81
C ALA A 320 12.48 12.40 38.58
N LYS A 321 12.84 11.12 38.54
CA LYS A 321 13.53 10.51 37.40
C LYS A 321 12.59 9.53 36.70
N LEU A 322 12.89 9.18 35.45
CA LEU A 322 12.14 8.15 34.73
C LEU A 322 12.54 6.76 35.26
N ASP A 323 11.59 5.84 35.42
CA ASP A 323 11.83 4.51 35.98
C ASP A 323 11.63 3.40 34.96
N LYS A 324 10.44 3.26 34.37
CA LYS A 324 10.13 2.22 33.37
C LYS A 324 9.52 2.79 32.11
N VAL A 325 9.70 2.08 31.00
CA VAL A 325 9.07 2.37 29.71
C VAL A 325 8.40 1.11 29.16
N GLN A 326 7.17 1.24 28.66
CA GLN A 326 6.45 0.12 28.04
C GLN A 326 5.57 0.58 26.88
N TRP A 327 5.71 -0.09 25.75
CA TRP A 327 4.81 0.05 24.60
C TRP A 327 3.57 -0.82 24.73
N THR A 328 2.50 -0.37 24.09
CA THR A 328 1.41 -1.26 23.66
C THR A 328 1.93 -2.20 22.56
N GLU A 329 1.35 -3.40 22.47
CA GLU A 329 1.79 -4.43 21.51
C GLU A 329 1.66 -3.96 20.04
N ASP A 330 0.64 -3.14 19.75
CA ASP A 330 0.44 -2.48 18.45
C ASP A 330 1.44 -1.33 18.17
N GLY A 331 2.19 -0.89 19.18
CA GLY A 331 3.13 0.22 19.12
C GLY A 331 2.48 1.60 19.02
N GLN A 332 1.18 1.73 19.30
CA GLN A 332 0.46 3.01 19.18
C GLN A 332 0.74 3.95 20.36
N LEU A 333 0.87 3.42 21.57
CA LEU A 333 1.08 4.18 22.80
C LEU A 333 2.35 3.74 23.53
N LEU A 334 3.06 4.72 24.08
CA LEU A 334 4.23 4.52 24.92
C LEU A 334 3.99 5.11 26.30
N ALA A 335 3.96 4.26 27.32
CA ALA A 335 3.85 4.68 28.71
C ALA A 335 5.23 4.77 29.36
N VAL A 336 5.45 5.81 30.15
CA VAL A 336 6.67 6.00 30.95
C VAL A 336 6.30 6.37 32.38
N THR A 337 6.96 5.73 33.34
CA THR A 337 6.74 5.98 34.76
C THR A 337 7.86 6.81 35.36
N THR A 338 7.54 7.52 36.45
CA THR A 338 8.53 8.24 37.24
C THR A 338 8.80 7.52 38.56
N THR A 339 9.96 7.79 39.16
CA THR A 339 10.33 7.27 40.49
C THR A 339 9.40 7.77 41.60
N GLN A 340 8.57 8.78 41.34
CA GLN A 340 7.58 9.32 42.28
C GLN A 340 6.15 8.85 41.97
N GLY A 341 5.97 7.99 40.97
CA GLY A 341 4.70 7.31 40.70
C GLY A 341 3.80 7.99 39.68
N ALA A 342 4.27 9.00 38.95
CA ALA A 342 3.55 9.54 37.80
C ALA A 342 3.67 8.59 36.61
N VAL A 343 2.65 8.57 35.75
CA VAL A 343 2.67 7.84 34.48
C VAL A 343 2.33 8.81 33.36
N HIS A 344 3.20 8.92 32.37
CA HIS A 344 3.00 9.74 31.18
C HIS A 344 2.81 8.82 29.98
N VAL A 345 1.75 9.03 29.22
CA VAL A 345 1.46 8.24 28.01
C VAL A 345 1.58 9.11 26.77
N TYR A 346 2.38 8.66 25.80
CA TYR A 346 2.67 9.34 24.56
C TYR A 346 2.14 8.57 23.36
N LEU A 347 1.66 9.29 22.36
CA LEU A 347 1.24 8.74 21.08
C LEU A 347 2.46 8.60 20.15
N THR A 348 2.79 7.36 19.80
CA THR A 348 3.93 7.03 18.93
C THR A 348 3.53 6.85 17.47
N LYS A 349 2.33 6.32 17.21
CA LYS A 349 1.79 6.12 15.86
C LYS A 349 0.32 6.52 15.80
N LEU A 350 -0.06 7.28 14.78
CA LEU A 350 -1.48 7.52 14.46
C LEU A 350 -1.94 6.50 13.41
N PRO A 351 -3.17 5.95 13.54
CA PRO A 351 -3.82 5.25 12.45
C PRO A 351 -3.86 6.15 11.22
N ILE A 352 -3.39 5.62 10.09
CA ILE A 352 -3.41 6.33 8.82
C ILE A 352 -4.80 6.18 8.24
N LEU A 353 -5.64 7.18 8.51
CA LEU A 353 -6.96 7.32 7.92
C LEU A 353 -7.02 8.67 7.22
N GLY A 354 -7.19 8.60 5.90
CA GLY A 354 -7.28 9.74 5.03
C GLY A 354 -8.34 9.51 3.95
N ALA A 355 -9.10 10.54 3.64
CA ALA A 355 -10.00 10.60 2.51
C ALA A 355 -9.85 11.96 1.82
N SER A 356 -10.12 12.00 0.53
CA SER A 356 -10.07 13.23 -0.25
C SER A 356 -11.28 13.37 -1.15
N TYR A 357 -11.59 14.62 -1.48
CA TYR A 357 -12.52 14.99 -2.53
C TYR A 357 -11.99 16.27 -3.16
N GLU A 358 -11.76 16.25 -4.47
CA GLU A 358 -11.07 17.32 -5.21
C GLU A 358 -9.76 17.73 -4.51
N THR A 359 -9.67 18.95 -3.98
CA THR A 359 -8.50 19.51 -3.30
C THR A 359 -8.59 19.44 -1.77
N LYS A 360 -9.73 18.99 -1.23
CA LYS A 360 -9.96 18.83 0.21
C LYS A 360 -9.46 17.46 0.67
N VAL A 361 -8.73 17.45 1.78
CA VAL A 361 -8.21 16.24 2.43
C VAL A 361 -8.70 16.20 3.87
N ALA A 362 -9.38 15.11 4.24
CA ALA A 362 -9.74 14.77 5.61
C ALA A 362 -8.76 13.72 6.15
N TYR A 363 -8.16 13.97 7.30
CA TYR A 363 -7.17 13.06 7.91
C TYR A 363 -7.16 13.16 9.44
N LEU A 364 -6.69 12.11 10.10
CA LEU A 364 -6.51 12.13 11.55
C LEU A 364 -5.30 12.96 11.98
N THR A 365 -5.54 13.92 12.87
CA THR A 365 -4.52 14.69 13.62
C THR A 365 -4.39 14.23 15.07
N SER A 366 -5.41 13.53 15.59
CA SER A 366 -5.39 12.85 16.88
C SER A 366 -6.25 11.58 16.80
N LEU A 367 -6.21 10.74 17.84
CA LEU A 367 -7.00 9.51 17.90
C LEU A 367 -8.52 9.76 17.81
N ARG A 368 -8.95 10.94 18.27
CA ARG A 368 -10.36 11.37 18.29
C ARG A 368 -10.57 12.74 17.63
N GLU A 369 -9.74 13.10 16.66
CA GLU A 369 -9.85 14.38 15.95
C GLU A 369 -9.53 14.20 14.46
N ILE A 370 -10.50 14.53 13.61
CA ILE A 370 -10.35 14.61 12.16
C ILE A 370 -10.11 16.07 11.78
N THR A 371 -9.06 16.33 11.01
CA THR A 371 -8.81 17.65 10.44
C THR A 371 -9.07 17.61 8.94
N ILE A 372 -9.74 18.65 8.43
CA ILE A 372 -10.00 18.85 7.01
C ILE A 372 -9.27 20.10 6.56
N THR A 373 -8.46 19.96 5.51
CA THR A 373 -7.72 21.07 4.88
C THR A 373 -7.94 21.05 3.37
N ASP A 374 -7.94 22.23 2.77
CA ASP A 374 -7.79 22.36 1.32
C ASP A 374 -6.31 22.63 1.02
N GLU A 375 -5.64 21.68 0.37
CA GLU A 375 -4.21 21.75 0.08
C GLU A 375 -3.87 22.80 -1.00
N VAL A 376 -4.85 23.21 -1.81
CA VAL A 376 -4.65 24.13 -2.95
C VAL A 376 -5.14 25.53 -2.61
N ALA A 377 -6.37 25.65 -2.08
CA ALA A 377 -6.93 26.93 -1.65
C ALA A 377 -6.30 27.44 -0.35
N ASN A 378 -5.55 26.58 0.36
CA ASN A 378 -4.84 26.89 1.60
C ASN A 378 -5.76 27.53 2.67
N THR A 379 -6.97 27.00 2.79
CA THR A 379 -7.97 27.43 3.77
C THR A 379 -7.57 27.02 5.18
N SER A 380 -8.10 27.71 6.20
CA SER A 380 -7.86 27.32 7.59
C SER A 380 -8.38 25.90 7.86
N PRO A 381 -7.59 25.03 8.51
CA PRO A 381 -8.01 23.67 8.84
C PRO A 381 -9.28 23.68 9.71
N ILE A 382 -10.25 22.86 9.35
CA ILE A 382 -11.44 22.59 10.18
C ILE A 382 -11.13 21.36 11.03
N LYS A 383 -11.25 21.47 12.35
CA LYS A 383 -11.01 20.38 13.29
C LYS A 383 -12.33 19.87 13.86
N ILE A 384 -12.55 18.58 13.73
CA ILE A 384 -13.78 17.92 14.11
C ILE A 384 -13.44 16.85 15.16
N PRO A 385 -13.83 17.04 16.42
CA PRO A 385 -13.69 16.00 17.44
C PRO A 385 -14.65 14.85 17.15
N THR A 386 -14.17 13.62 17.32
CA THR A 386 -14.97 12.39 17.21
C THR A 386 -15.20 11.81 18.60
N GLN A 387 -16.36 11.17 18.83
CA GLN A 387 -16.64 10.52 20.10
C GLN A 387 -15.87 9.19 20.25
N VAL A 388 -15.55 8.55 19.12
CA VAL A 388 -14.83 7.29 19.04
C VAL A 388 -13.52 7.46 18.28
N GLU A 389 -12.61 6.49 18.42
CA GLU A 389 -11.49 6.34 17.49
C GLU A 389 -12.03 5.76 16.17
N PRO A 390 -12.02 6.53 15.06
CA PRO A 390 -12.55 6.01 13.80
C PRO A 390 -11.59 4.97 13.21
N ASN A 391 -12.15 3.96 12.56
CA ASN A 391 -11.43 2.96 11.75
C ASN A 391 -11.48 3.27 10.24
N PHE A 392 -12.38 4.16 9.83
CA PHE A 392 -12.50 4.63 8.45
C PHE A 392 -13.03 6.06 8.42
N ILE A 393 -12.70 6.76 7.34
CA ILE A 393 -13.15 8.13 7.05
C ILE A 393 -13.57 8.17 5.58
N ALA A 394 -14.64 8.90 5.28
CA ALA A 394 -15.07 9.23 3.93
C ALA A 394 -15.42 10.71 3.85
N LEU A 395 -15.04 11.35 2.76
CA LEU A 395 -15.27 12.77 2.49
C LEU A 395 -15.86 12.92 1.09
N TYR A 396 -16.91 13.73 0.96
CA TYR A 396 -17.41 14.17 -0.33
C TYR A 396 -18.03 15.57 -0.19
N GLN A 397 -17.49 16.56 -0.90
CA GLN A 397 -17.90 17.97 -0.81
C GLN A 397 -17.94 18.51 0.63
N ASP A 398 -19.13 18.61 1.22
CA ASP A 398 -19.39 19.06 2.59
C ASP A 398 -19.92 17.94 3.49
N ASN A 399 -19.98 16.69 3.01
CA ASN A 399 -20.34 15.53 3.81
C ASN A 399 -19.07 14.79 4.29
N LEU A 400 -19.01 14.53 5.59
CA LEU A 400 -17.99 13.71 6.23
C LEU A 400 -18.67 12.52 6.92
N ALA A 401 -18.10 11.33 6.76
CA ALA A 401 -18.47 10.17 7.54
C ALA A 401 -17.24 9.58 8.21
N CYS A 402 -17.41 9.13 9.44
CA CYS A 402 -16.40 8.36 10.15
C CYS A 402 -17.10 7.29 10.97
N GLY A 403 -16.40 6.21 11.32
CA GLY A 403 -17.05 5.13 12.05
C GLY A 403 -16.10 4.11 12.63
N MET A 404 -16.66 3.27 13.48
CA MET A 404 -15.97 2.23 14.22
C MET A 404 -16.92 1.03 14.34
N ASN A 405 -16.38 -0.18 14.13
CA ASN A 405 -17.14 -1.42 14.16
C ASN A 405 -18.38 -1.38 13.25
N ASN A 406 -19.58 -1.44 13.81
CA ASN A 406 -20.85 -1.48 13.08
C ASN A 406 -21.58 -0.12 13.06
N ARG A 407 -20.95 0.98 13.50
CA ARG A 407 -21.57 2.31 13.54
C ARG A 407 -20.84 3.32 12.68
N VAL A 408 -21.60 4.16 11.98
CA VAL A 408 -21.12 5.28 11.16
C VAL A 408 -21.81 6.56 11.61
N TRP A 409 -21.01 7.60 11.80
CA TRP A 409 -21.42 8.95 12.14
C TRP A 409 -21.27 9.85 10.92
N PHE A 410 -22.36 10.50 10.51
CA PHE A 410 -22.42 11.42 9.38
C PHE A 410 -22.47 12.88 9.86
N CYS A 411 -21.69 13.75 9.20
CA CYS A 411 -21.59 15.18 9.46
C CYS A 411 -21.71 15.98 8.17
N LYS A 412 -22.51 17.05 8.19
CA LYS A 412 -22.36 18.15 7.23
C LYS A 412 -21.43 19.21 7.79
N LEU A 413 -20.41 19.58 7.04
CA LEU A 413 -19.40 20.55 7.42
C LEU A 413 -19.99 21.97 7.55
N ALA A 414 -20.94 22.32 6.69
CA ALA A 414 -21.61 23.63 6.72
C ALA A 414 -22.48 23.82 7.98
N GLU A 415 -22.98 22.74 8.57
CA GLU A 415 -23.88 22.75 9.73
C GLU A 415 -23.14 22.48 11.05
N PHE A 416 -21.81 22.34 11.01
CA PHE A 416 -21.02 21.94 12.17
C PHE A 416 -20.93 23.06 13.21
N ASN A 417 -21.87 23.04 14.15
CA ASN A 417 -21.92 23.93 15.33
C ASN A 417 -21.51 23.22 16.63
N GLY A 418 -20.77 22.11 16.53
CA GLY A 418 -20.37 21.28 17.68
C GLY A 418 -21.44 20.29 18.17
N THR A 419 -22.56 20.16 17.47
CA THR A 419 -23.59 19.13 17.73
C THR A 419 -23.17 17.76 17.22
N PRO A 420 -23.55 16.67 17.91
CA PRO A 420 -23.17 15.33 17.52
C PRO A 420 -23.80 14.91 16.19
N PHE A 421 -23.00 14.15 15.44
CA PHE A 421 -23.28 13.49 14.18
C PHE A 421 -24.59 12.68 14.21
N HIS A 422 -25.24 12.50 13.05
CA HIS A 422 -26.26 11.48 12.90
C HIS A 422 -25.57 10.11 12.87
N ASP A 423 -25.83 9.25 13.85
CA ASP A 423 -25.29 7.89 13.88
C ASP A 423 -26.27 6.88 13.30
N ARG A 424 -25.72 5.93 12.54
CA ARG A 424 -26.47 4.79 11.99
C ARG A 424 -25.71 3.51 12.31
N GLU A 425 -26.46 2.51 12.74
CA GLU A 425 -25.96 1.17 13.04
C GLU A 425 -26.26 0.22 11.87
N TYR A 426 -25.29 -0.63 11.54
CA TYR A 426 -25.34 -1.59 10.45
C TYR A 426 -25.34 -3.01 10.99
N LEU A 427 -25.78 -3.95 10.15
CA LEU A 427 -25.95 -5.36 10.52
C LEU A 427 -24.64 -6.09 10.86
N GLY A 428 -23.51 -5.57 10.38
CA GLY A 428 -22.19 -6.16 10.61
C GLY A 428 -21.08 -5.10 10.69
N THR A 429 -19.86 -5.56 10.90
CA THR A 429 -18.68 -4.69 10.96
C THR A 429 -18.47 -4.01 9.61
N VAL A 430 -18.49 -2.68 9.63
CA VAL A 430 -18.29 -1.84 8.45
C VAL A 430 -16.82 -1.89 8.04
N ASN A 431 -16.58 -2.22 6.78
CA ASN A 431 -15.23 -2.31 6.22
C ASN A 431 -14.87 -1.12 5.31
N GLN A 432 -15.85 -0.46 4.71
CA GLN A 432 -15.66 0.64 3.77
C GLN A 432 -16.88 1.55 3.78
N VAL A 433 -16.65 2.86 3.67
CA VAL A 433 -17.70 3.87 3.46
C VAL A 433 -17.30 4.77 2.30
N ARG A 434 -18.26 5.09 1.44
CA ARG A 434 -18.15 6.05 0.34
C ARG A 434 -19.37 6.96 0.36
N LEU A 435 -19.17 8.23 0.06
CA LEU A 435 -20.20 9.25 0.11
C LEU A 435 -20.31 9.91 -1.26
N ASN A 436 -21.49 10.39 -1.59
CA ASN A 436 -21.67 11.45 -2.56
C ASN A 436 -22.46 12.61 -1.93
N LYS A 437 -23.10 13.43 -2.76
CA LYS A 437 -23.86 14.59 -2.31
C LYS A 437 -25.04 14.21 -1.41
N ASP A 438 -25.77 13.14 -1.76
CA ASP A 438 -27.07 12.81 -1.17
C ASP A 438 -27.10 11.42 -0.49
N TYR A 439 -26.27 10.48 -0.96
CA TYR A 439 -26.22 9.08 -0.59
C TYR A 439 -24.89 8.67 0.05
N ALA A 440 -24.95 7.66 0.91
CA ALA A 440 -23.84 6.90 1.45
C ALA A 440 -23.92 5.45 1.00
N ALA A 441 -22.78 4.89 0.61
CA ALA A 441 -22.59 3.47 0.38
C ALA A 441 -21.71 2.88 1.48
N VAL A 442 -22.23 1.90 2.20
CA VAL A 442 -21.57 1.29 3.37
C VAL A 442 -21.43 -0.22 3.17
N GLY A 443 -20.18 -0.70 3.24
CA GLY A 443 -19.83 -2.09 3.04
C GLY A 443 -19.75 -2.86 4.36
N PHE A 444 -20.32 -4.07 4.38
CA PHE A 444 -20.20 -5.02 5.48
C PHE A 444 -20.42 -6.45 4.96
N GLU A 445 -19.65 -7.41 5.46
CA GLU A 445 -19.81 -8.85 5.18
C GLU A 445 -19.92 -9.26 3.69
N GLY A 446 -19.21 -8.55 2.80
CA GLY A 446 -19.26 -8.81 1.34
C GLY A 446 -20.51 -8.29 0.65
N ARG A 447 -21.26 -7.40 1.31
CA ARG A 447 -22.40 -6.65 0.77
C ARG A 447 -22.16 -5.15 0.92
N ALA A 448 -22.95 -4.35 0.22
CA ALA A 448 -22.94 -2.90 0.32
C ALA A 448 -24.37 -2.37 0.41
N GLN A 449 -24.64 -1.50 1.39
CA GLN A 449 -25.92 -0.82 1.54
C GLN A 449 -25.79 0.62 1.06
N LEU A 450 -26.59 1.00 0.08
CA LEU A 450 -26.74 2.37 -0.42
C LEU A 450 -27.97 3.00 0.23
N HIS A 451 -27.85 4.21 0.77
CA HIS A 451 -28.98 4.91 1.39
C HIS A 451 -28.73 6.42 1.45
N LEU A 452 -29.76 7.21 1.74
CA LEU A 452 -29.63 8.66 1.91
C LEU A 452 -28.84 9.02 3.18
N ILE A 453 -28.02 10.08 3.11
CA ILE A 453 -27.23 10.58 4.26
C ILE A 453 -28.14 11.28 5.28
N GLN A 454 -29.06 12.12 4.80
CA GLN A 454 -30.02 12.86 5.62
C GLN A 454 -31.30 13.16 4.81
N GLY A 455 -32.47 12.95 5.44
CA GLY A 455 -33.78 13.37 4.94
C GLY A 455 -34.67 12.21 4.52
N ASP A 456 -35.94 12.28 4.91
CA ASP A 456 -37.03 11.54 4.25
C ASP A 456 -37.28 12.26 2.92
N LEU A 457 -37.20 11.54 1.81
CA LEU A 457 -37.76 12.04 0.57
C LEU A 457 -39.28 12.14 0.85
N GLY A 458 -39.84 13.34 1.02
CA GLY A 458 -41.22 13.52 1.53
C GLY A 458 -42.28 12.65 0.83
N GLU A 459 -43.51 12.59 1.38
CA GLU A 459 -44.63 11.63 1.12
C GLU A 459 -44.93 11.14 -0.33
N ASN A 460 -44.31 11.71 -1.37
CA ASN A 460 -44.41 11.33 -2.79
C ASN A 460 -43.17 10.61 -3.36
N SER A 461 -42.23 10.15 -2.54
CA SER A 461 -41.04 9.45 -3.02
C SER A 461 -41.18 7.93 -2.94
N GLU A 462 -40.52 7.22 -3.85
CA GLU A 462 -40.47 5.76 -3.83
C GLU A 462 -39.64 5.30 -2.62
N GLU A 463 -40.23 4.52 -1.70
CA GLU A 463 -39.55 3.92 -0.52
C GLU A 463 -38.23 3.22 -0.91
N GLU A 464 -38.11 2.71 -2.13
CA GLU A 464 -36.89 2.08 -2.67
C GLU A 464 -35.68 3.02 -2.73
N ARG A 465 -35.87 4.34 -2.82
CA ARG A 465 -34.79 5.33 -2.85
C ARG A 465 -34.26 5.68 -1.45
N GLU A 466 -34.94 5.27 -0.38
CA GLU A 466 -34.44 5.47 0.99
C GLU A 466 -33.25 4.56 1.31
N GLY A 467 -33.22 3.36 0.72
CA GLY A 467 -32.04 2.52 0.70
C GLY A 467 -32.21 1.18 -0.01
N ARG A 468 -31.10 0.66 -0.54
CA ARG A 468 -31.01 -0.61 -1.26
C ARG A 468 -29.77 -1.38 -0.85
N LEU A 469 -29.90 -2.70 -0.74
CA LEU A 469 -28.78 -3.60 -0.45
C LEU A 469 -28.26 -4.24 -1.75
N PHE A 470 -26.94 -4.32 -1.87
CA PHE A 470 -26.24 -4.92 -2.99
C PHE A 470 -25.33 -6.07 -2.50
N PRO A 471 -25.19 -7.14 -3.28
CA PRO A 471 -25.94 -7.46 -4.50
C PRO A 471 -27.43 -7.73 -4.23
N ASP A 472 -28.26 -7.69 -5.27
CA ASP A 472 -29.71 -7.90 -5.15
C ASP A 472 -30.06 -9.28 -4.58
N GLU A 473 -31.25 -9.40 -3.97
CA GLU A 473 -31.75 -10.65 -3.39
C GLU A 473 -31.81 -11.78 -4.43
N GLY A 474 -30.83 -12.69 -4.36
CA GLY A 474 -30.69 -13.82 -5.29
C GLY A 474 -29.27 -13.97 -5.84
N ASP A 475 -28.51 -12.87 -5.91
CA ASP A 475 -27.10 -12.90 -6.27
C ASP A 475 -26.26 -13.28 -5.03
N LYS A 476 -25.63 -14.45 -5.08
CA LYS A 476 -24.76 -14.96 -4.00
C LYS A 476 -23.31 -14.49 -4.13
N SER A 477 -22.99 -13.70 -5.16
CA SER A 477 -21.65 -13.14 -5.30
C SER A 477 -21.33 -12.18 -4.16
N LYS A 478 -20.07 -12.16 -3.73
CA LYS A 478 -19.60 -11.21 -2.72
C LYS A 478 -19.00 -10.00 -3.41
N ILE A 479 -19.35 -8.81 -2.92
CA ILE A 479 -18.73 -7.56 -3.35
C ILE A 479 -17.31 -7.53 -2.79
N THR A 480 -16.34 -7.39 -3.70
CA THR A 480 -14.92 -7.29 -3.36
C THR A 480 -14.50 -5.84 -3.15
N SER A 481 -15.06 -4.92 -3.93
CA SER A 481 -14.79 -3.50 -3.86
C SER A 481 -15.95 -2.71 -4.43
N PHE A 482 -16.22 -1.53 -3.87
CA PHE A 482 -17.20 -0.60 -4.42
C PHE A 482 -16.75 0.83 -4.23
N THR A 483 -17.44 1.71 -4.96
CA THR A 483 -17.22 3.15 -4.97
C THR A 483 -18.53 3.86 -5.30
N LEU A 484 -18.60 5.13 -4.92
CA LEU A 484 -19.75 5.98 -5.16
C LEU A 484 -19.23 7.27 -5.80
N THR A 485 -19.63 7.56 -7.03
CA THR A 485 -19.35 8.81 -7.72
C THR A 485 -20.54 9.76 -7.57
N GLY A 486 -20.52 10.92 -8.25
CA GLY A 486 -21.66 11.83 -8.27
C GLY A 486 -22.94 11.14 -8.77
N ASP A 487 -22.80 10.31 -9.81
CA ASP A 487 -23.94 9.78 -10.57
C ASP A 487 -24.09 8.26 -10.49
N PHE A 488 -23.02 7.53 -10.14
CA PHE A 488 -23.01 6.06 -10.18
C PHE A 488 -22.58 5.43 -8.86
N PHE A 489 -23.28 4.37 -8.47
CA PHE A 489 -22.76 3.36 -7.56
C PHE A 489 -22.11 2.24 -8.40
N ILE A 490 -20.81 2.03 -8.24
CA ILE A 490 -20.04 1.06 -9.02
C ILE A 490 -19.47 0.02 -8.06
N TYR A 491 -19.65 -1.26 -8.36
CA TYR A 491 -19.08 -2.33 -7.54
C TYR A 491 -18.54 -3.48 -8.39
N SER A 492 -17.57 -4.20 -7.82
CA SER A 492 -17.02 -5.43 -8.36
C SER A 492 -17.29 -6.63 -7.47
N ASN A 493 -17.23 -7.83 -8.04
CA ASN A 493 -17.41 -9.08 -7.29
C ASN A 493 -16.33 -10.13 -7.57
N GLU A 494 -16.32 -11.20 -6.76
CA GLU A 494 -15.41 -12.35 -6.90
C GLU A 494 -15.58 -13.09 -8.25
N GLY A 495 -16.70 -12.90 -8.94
CA GLY A 495 -16.98 -13.48 -10.26
C GLY A 495 -16.39 -12.70 -11.43
N GLY A 496 -15.68 -11.59 -11.17
CA GLY A 496 -15.07 -10.75 -12.20
C GLY A 496 -16.01 -9.72 -12.82
N HIS A 497 -17.19 -9.49 -12.24
CA HIS A 497 -18.14 -8.50 -12.75
C HIS A 497 -17.82 -7.11 -12.22
N ILE A 498 -17.99 -6.08 -13.05
CA ILE A 498 -18.08 -4.66 -12.68
C ILE A 498 -19.46 -4.18 -13.10
N LYS A 499 -20.28 -3.76 -12.13
CA LYS A 499 -21.67 -3.32 -12.36
C LYS A 499 -21.81 -1.83 -12.04
N PHE A 500 -22.49 -1.11 -12.92
CA PHE A 500 -22.80 0.32 -12.81
C PHE A 500 -24.28 0.50 -12.52
N PHE A 501 -24.57 1.07 -11.36
CA PHE A 501 -25.92 1.42 -10.94
C PHE A 501 -26.07 2.94 -10.99
N TYR A 502 -26.99 3.42 -11.83
CA TYR A 502 -27.24 4.85 -12.02
C TYR A 502 -28.20 5.37 -10.95
N LEU A 503 -27.80 6.44 -10.25
CA LEU A 503 -28.50 6.92 -9.07
C LEU A 503 -29.77 7.72 -9.40
N GLU A 504 -29.80 8.42 -10.53
CA GLU A 504 -30.95 9.27 -10.90
C GLU A 504 -32.17 8.41 -11.30
N ASP A 505 -31.94 7.38 -12.13
CA ASP A 505 -32.98 6.45 -12.60
C ASP A 505 -33.13 5.19 -11.72
N TRP A 506 -32.26 5.01 -10.73
CA TRP A 506 -32.29 3.86 -9.80
C TRP A 506 -32.22 2.47 -10.48
N GLN A 507 -31.40 2.34 -11.53
CA GLN A 507 -31.30 1.12 -12.34
C GLN A 507 -29.86 0.78 -12.75
N TYR A 508 -29.63 -0.48 -13.11
CA TYR A 508 -28.38 -0.90 -13.75
C TYR A 508 -28.31 -0.37 -15.18
N VAL A 509 -27.21 0.30 -15.50
CA VAL A 509 -26.97 0.87 -16.83
C VAL A 509 -25.90 0.12 -17.62
N ASN A 510 -24.92 -0.48 -16.94
CA ASN A 510 -23.82 -1.18 -17.59
C ASN A 510 -23.27 -2.31 -16.72
N GLU A 511 -22.81 -3.38 -17.39
CA GLU A 511 -22.17 -4.53 -16.76
C GLU A 511 -21.02 -5.02 -17.64
N TYR A 512 -19.84 -5.11 -17.05
CA TYR A 512 -18.65 -5.71 -17.67
C TYR A 512 -18.25 -6.97 -16.91
N ARG A 513 -17.77 -7.98 -17.63
CA ARG A 513 -17.29 -9.24 -17.04
C ARG A 513 -15.86 -9.54 -17.48
N HIS A 514 -14.96 -9.57 -16.50
CA HIS A 514 -13.60 -10.04 -16.66
C HIS A 514 -13.48 -11.55 -16.44
N VAL A 515 -12.45 -12.17 -17.01
CA VAL A 515 -12.23 -13.63 -16.93
C VAL A 515 -11.79 -14.07 -15.54
N VAL A 516 -11.11 -13.18 -14.80
CA VAL A 516 -10.59 -13.39 -13.45
C VAL A 516 -11.41 -12.58 -12.45
N GLY A 517 -11.48 -13.03 -11.19
CA GLY A 517 -12.08 -12.27 -10.10
C GLY A 517 -11.40 -10.90 -9.93
N ILE A 518 -12.18 -9.88 -9.59
CA ILE A 518 -11.69 -8.51 -9.42
C ILE A 518 -11.54 -8.23 -7.94
N ARG A 519 -10.37 -7.76 -7.52
CA ARG A 519 -10.04 -7.48 -6.13
C ARG A 519 -10.37 -6.04 -5.72
N LYS A 520 -10.06 -5.07 -6.57
CA LYS A 520 -10.25 -3.63 -6.29
C LYS A 520 -10.60 -2.85 -7.55
N ILE A 521 -11.38 -1.78 -7.39
CA ILE A 521 -11.71 -0.82 -8.44
C ILE A 521 -11.43 0.62 -8.01
N PHE A 522 -11.05 1.47 -8.96
CA PHE A 522 -10.68 2.86 -8.80
C PHE A 522 -11.24 3.68 -9.98
N PRO A 523 -12.48 4.18 -9.90
CA PRO A 523 -13.05 5.02 -10.94
C PRO A 523 -12.42 6.42 -10.94
N ASP A 524 -12.48 7.09 -12.09
CA ASP A 524 -12.33 8.53 -12.17
C ASP A 524 -13.53 9.25 -11.52
N GLU A 525 -13.44 10.57 -11.38
CA GLU A 525 -14.46 11.38 -10.70
C GLU A 525 -15.85 11.25 -11.36
N ALA A 526 -15.89 11.19 -12.69
CA ALA A 526 -17.12 11.01 -13.45
C ALA A 526 -17.64 9.56 -13.48
N GLY A 527 -16.82 8.57 -13.10
CA GLY A 527 -17.16 7.15 -13.22
C GLY A 527 -17.18 6.62 -14.65
N THR A 528 -16.51 7.30 -15.59
CA THR A 528 -16.43 6.89 -17.00
C THR A 528 -15.24 5.98 -17.30
N LYS A 529 -14.20 6.06 -16.46
CA LYS A 529 -12.97 5.27 -16.55
C LYS A 529 -12.77 4.57 -15.22
N VAL A 530 -12.61 3.24 -15.23
CA VAL A 530 -12.41 2.44 -14.03
C VAL A 530 -11.12 1.66 -14.16
N ILE A 531 -10.16 1.95 -13.30
CA ILE A 531 -8.98 1.10 -13.13
C ILE A 531 -9.35 -0.02 -12.18
N TYR A 532 -9.10 -1.27 -12.57
CA TYR A 532 -9.35 -2.42 -11.71
C TYR A 532 -8.14 -3.34 -11.65
N ILE A 533 -8.03 -4.06 -10.53
CA ILE A 533 -6.96 -5.01 -10.26
C ILE A 533 -7.60 -6.38 -10.09
N ASP A 534 -7.13 -7.35 -10.86
CA ASP A 534 -7.64 -8.73 -10.79
C ASP A 534 -6.95 -9.54 -9.67
N ASP A 535 -7.39 -10.79 -9.48
CA ASP A 535 -6.81 -11.69 -8.48
C ASP A 535 -5.37 -12.15 -8.80
N LYS A 536 -4.89 -11.92 -10.03
CA LYS A 536 -3.49 -12.15 -10.42
C LYS A 536 -2.59 -10.95 -10.14
N SER A 537 -3.15 -9.86 -9.61
CA SER A 537 -2.50 -8.56 -9.41
C SER A 537 -2.15 -7.84 -10.72
N ASP A 538 -2.81 -8.18 -11.82
CA ASP A 538 -2.69 -7.46 -13.09
C ASP A 538 -3.67 -6.26 -13.11
N GLY A 539 -3.23 -5.15 -13.72
CA GLY A 539 -3.97 -3.89 -13.74
C GLY A 539 -4.59 -3.61 -15.10
N PHE A 540 -5.85 -3.20 -15.12
CA PHE A 540 -6.60 -2.90 -16.34
C PHE A 540 -7.35 -1.58 -16.22
N ILE A 541 -7.59 -0.93 -17.35
CA ILE A 541 -8.46 0.26 -17.48
C ILE A 541 -9.68 -0.14 -18.30
N TYR A 542 -10.87 0.06 -17.75
CA TYR A 542 -12.14 -0.09 -18.43
C TYR A 542 -12.76 1.29 -18.68
N CYS A 543 -13.10 1.59 -19.94
CA CYS A 543 -13.78 2.84 -20.31
C CYS A 543 -15.21 2.55 -20.79
N THR A 544 -16.19 3.09 -20.08
CA THR A 544 -17.60 2.94 -20.43
C THR A 544 -17.93 3.68 -21.72
N GLY A 545 -18.73 3.07 -22.61
CA GLY A 545 -19.14 3.68 -23.87
C GLY A 545 -18.06 3.75 -24.97
N CYS A 546 -16.92 3.08 -24.77
CA CYS A 546 -15.86 2.95 -25.75
C CYS A 546 -15.95 1.59 -26.47
N GLU A 547 -17.03 1.34 -27.19
CA GLU A 547 -17.08 0.19 -28.11
C GLU A 547 -16.15 0.50 -29.29
N THR A 548 -14.95 -0.07 -29.28
CA THR A 548 -14.17 -0.25 -30.50
C THR A 548 -14.49 -1.63 -31.05
N LYS A 549 -14.45 -1.81 -32.38
CA LYS A 549 -14.70 -3.13 -33.00
C LYS A 549 -13.67 -4.21 -32.62
N VAL A 550 -12.66 -3.87 -31.80
CA VAL A 550 -11.47 -4.70 -31.51
C VAL A 550 -11.33 -5.02 -30.01
N SER A 551 -11.80 -4.15 -29.11
CA SER A 551 -11.82 -4.41 -27.65
C SER A 551 -13.08 -3.83 -27.01
N ASP A 552 -13.62 -4.53 -26.00
CA ASP A 552 -14.78 -4.14 -25.17
C ASP A 552 -14.50 -2.91 -24.26
N GLY A 553 -13.69 -1.95 -24.72
CA GLY A 553 -13.29 -0.77 -23.95
C GLY A 553 -12.31 -1.06 -22.81
N VAL A 554 -11.63 -2.22 -22.84
CA VAL A 554 -10.68 -2.67 -21.82
C VAL A 554 -9.25 -2.65 -22.36
N HIS A 555 -8.33 -2.12 -21.57
CA HIS A 555 -6.90 -2.08 -21.89
C HIS A 555 -6.05 -2.51 -20.68
N GLU A 556 -5.11 -3.42 -20.91
CA GLU A 556 -4.13 -3.85 -19.91
C GLU A 556 -3.07 -2.76 -19.69
N ILE A 557 -2.73 -2.49 -18.44
CA ILE A 557 -1.71 -1.50 -18.07
C ILE A 557 -0.34 -2.17 -18.14
N GLN A 558 0.49 -1.76 -19.10
CA GLN A 558 1.83 -2.31 -19.23
C GLN A 558 2.72 -1.96 -18.04
N SER A 559 3.58 -2.89 -17.64
CA SER A 559 4.52 -2.72 -16.51
C SER A 559 3.82 -2.39 -15.19
N PHE A 560 2.65 -2.97 -14.94
CA PHE A 560 1.92 -2.79 -13.68
C PHE A 560 2.67 -3.45 -12.50
N PRO A 561 2.80 -2.77 -11.34
CA PRO A 561 3.49 -3.34 -10.19
C PRO A 561 2.69 -4.48 -9.55
N PRO A 562 3.34 -5.57 -9.06
CA PRO A 562 2.63 -6.75 -8.56
C PRO A 562 1.99 -6.57 -7.17
N ALA A 563 2.41 -5.55 -6.40
CA ALA A 563 2.02 -5.36 -5.00
C ALA A 563 1.30 -4.02 -4.76
N VAL A 564 0.33 -3.70 -5.63
CA VAL A 564 -0.40 -2.42 -5.56
C VAL A 564 -1.26 -2.31 -4.31
N LYS A 565 -1.10 -1.22 -3.58
CA LYS A 565 -1.97 -0.85 -2.46
C LYS A 565 -3.18 -0.05 -2.92
N GLY A 566 -3.00 0.89 -3.83
CA GLY A 566 -4.08 1.70 -4.38
C GLY A 566 -3.69 2.50 -5.63
N VAL A 567 -4.68 3.21 -6.15
CA VAL A 567 -4.59 4.06 -7.34
C VAL A 567 -5.25 5.41 -7.01
N LEU A 568 -4.63 6.51 -7.43
CA LEU A 568 -5.14 7.87 -7.28
C LEU A 568 -5.19 8.53 -8.66
N TRP A 569 -6.39 8.97 -9.08
CA TRP A 569 -6.54 9.82 -10.26
C TRP A 569 -6.10 11.25 -9.96
N ASP A 570 -5.44 11.90 -10.91
CA ASP A 570 -5.11 13.32 -10.78
C ASP A 570 -6.39 14.16 -10.81
N GLN A 571 -6.59 14.96 -9.77
CA GLN A 571 -7.75 15.87 -9.64
C GLN A 571 -7.54 17.20 -10.38
N GLY A 572 -6.40 17.38 -11.07
CA GLY A 572 -6.07 18.58 -11.81
C GLY A 572 -6.78 18.65 -13.16
N PHE A 573 -7.37 19.81 -13.46
CA PHE A 573 -8.06 20.06 -14.74
C PHE A 573 -7.19 19.82 -15.99
N LEU A 574 -5.87 19.90 -15.86
CA LEU A 574 -4.93 19.72 -16.98
C LEU A 574 -4.72 18.25 -17.36
N ASP A 575 -4.98 17.31 -16.44
CA ASP A 575 -4.45 15.95 -16.48
C ASP A 575 -5.52 14.87 -16.21
N GLU A 576 -6.72 14.99 -16.80
CA GLU A 576 -7.86 14.08 -16.59
C GLU A 576 -7.57 12.59 -16.90
N ASN A 577 -6.49 12.30 -17.63
CA ASN A 577 -6.09 10.93 -17.98
C ASN A 577 -4.82 10.47 -17.27
N VAL A 578 -4.36 11.19 -16.24
CA VAL A 578 -3.16 10.84 -15.47
C VAL A 578 -3.59 10.23 -14.14
N PHE A 579 -2.91 9.16 -13.76
CA PHE A 579 -3.13 8.51 -12.47
C PHE A 579 -1.83 7.99 -11.88
N CYS A 580 -1.79 7.90 -10.55
CA CYS A 580 -0.69 7.35 -9.78
C CYS A 580 -1.09 6.00 -9.19
N VAL A 581 -0.29 4.98 -9.45
CA VAL A 581 -0.36 3.66 -8.81
C VAL A 581 0.72 3.62 -7.73
N TYR A 582 0.40 3.10 -6.54
CA TYR A 582 1.38 3.04 -5.46
C TYR A 582 1.42 1.67 -4.76
N ASP A 583 2.63 1.28 -4.37
CA ASP A 583 2.90 0.13 -3.50
C ASP A 583 3.35 0.61 -2.10
N GLU A 584 4.09 -0.19 -1.33
CA GLU A 584 4.59 0.22 -0.01
C GLU A 584 5.73 1.26 -0.08
N ASP A 585 6.53 1.23 -1.14
CA ASP A 585 7.85 1.88 -1.22
C ASP A 585 8.01 2.81 -2.43
N LYS A 586 7.07 2.80 -3.37
CA LYS A 586 7.15 3.51 -4.65
C LYS A 586 5.79 4.03 -5.13
N LEU A 587 5.88 5.13 -5.86
CA LEU A 587 4.81 5.77 -6.62
C LEU A 587 5.12 5.62 -8.11
N TYR A 588 4.12 5.30 -8.93
CA TYR A 588 4.24 5.10 -10.37
C TYR A 588 3.20 5.96 -11.07
N LEU A 589 3.66 6.87 -11.93
CA LEU A 589 2.82 7.80 -12.64
C LEU A 589 2.53 7.29 -14.05
N TYR A 590 1.26 7.11 -14.40
CA TYR A 590 0.81 6.65 -15.70
C TYR A 590 0.00 7.73 -16.42
N SER A 591 0.04 7.67 -17.75
CA SER A 591 -0.75 8.51 -18.65
C SER A 591 -1.58 7.60 -19.54
N TYR A 592 -2.91 7.75 -19.47
CA TYR A 592 -3.85 7.07 -20.33
C TYR A 592 -4.16 7.92 -21.56
N SER A 593 -4.25 7.28 -22.72
CA SER A 593 -4.46 7.96 -24.00
C SER A 593 -5.40 7.15 -24.87
N LYS A 594 -6.65 7.60 -24.99
CA LYS A 594 -7.66 6.95 -25.81
C LYS A 594 -7.33 6.99 -27.31
N ASP A 595 -6.98 8.18 -27.79
CA ASP A 595 -6.78 8.47 -29.22
C ASP A 595 -5.28 8.65 -29.54
N THR A 596 -4.57 7.55 -29.84
CA THR A 596 -3.23 7.60 -30.44
C THR A 596 -3.23 6.96 -31.82
N VAL A 597 -2.16 7.12 -32.59
CA VAL A 597 -2.01 6.46 -33.90
C VAL A 597 -2.15 4.94 -33.80
N ALA A 598 -1.68 4.31 -32.72
CA ALA A 598 -1.78 2.86 -32.49
C ALA A 598 -3.08 2.46 -31.75
N GLY A 599 -4.03 3.38 -31.57
CA GLY A 599 -5.22 3.17 -30.76
C GLY A 599 -5.03 3.62 -29.31
N THR A 600 -5.62 2.92 -28.37
CA THR A 600 -5.54 3.26 -26.96
C THR A 600 -4.24 2.78 -26.34
N ASP A 601 -3.57 3.66 -25.59
CA ASP A 601 -2.27 3.42 -24.96
C ASP A 601 -2.29 3.86 -23.49
N CYS A 602 -1.52 3.15 -22.67
CA CYS A 602 -1.31 3.47 -21.25
C CYS A 602 0.17 3.30 -20.90
N ALA A 603 0.87 4.42 -20.75
CA ALA A 603 2.31 4.45 -20.61
C ALA A 603 2.75 4.91 -19.21
N LEU A 604 3.78 4.24 -18.68
CA LEU A 604 4.47 4.67 -17.45
C LEU A 604 5.35 5.89 -17.75
N ALA A 605 5.03 7.02 -17.13
CA ALA A 605 5.79 8.26 -17.27
C ALA A 605 7.00 8.28 -16.33
N CYS A 606 6.81 8.09 -15.02
CA CYS A 606 7.89 8.11 -14.05
C CYS A 606 7.58 7.28 -12.80
N SER A 607 8.61 7.06 -11.98
CA SER A 607 8.47 6.45 -10.66
C SER A 607 9.25 7.22 -9.61
N ALA A 608 8.72 7.35 -8.40
CA ALA A 608 9.41 7.96 -7.26
C ALA A 608 9.39 7.03 -6.05
N LYS A 609 10.36 7.21 -5.14
CA LYS A 609 10.40 6.48 -3.86
C LYS A 609 9.39 7.09 -2.89
N LEU A 610 8.56 6.24 -2.29
CA LEU A 610 7.69 6.56 -1.16
C LEU A 610 8.46 6.30 0.13
N SER A 611 8.49 7.30 1.03
CA SER A 611 9.13 7.15 2.33
C SER A 611 8.31 6.21 3.23
N PHE A 612 9.00 5.44 4.08
CA PHE A 612 8.34 4.55 5.04
C PHE A 612 7.34 5.32 5.92
N GLY A 613 6.15 4.74 6.10
CA GLY A 613 5.08 5.34 6.91
C GLY A 613 4.32 6.49 6.26
N TYR A 614 4.55 6.76 4.97
CA TYR A 614 3.75 7.70 4.18
C TYR A 614 2.65 6.92 3.47
N SER A 615 1.41 7.42 3.53
CA SER A 615 0.29 6.85 2.78
C SER A 615 -0.30 7.91 1.86
N PRO A 616 -0.30 7.69 0.54
CA PRO A 616 -0.96 8.56 -0.41
C PRO A 616 -2.45 8.71 -0.12
N VAL A 617 -2.96 9.94 -0.20
CA VAL A 617 -4.38 10.25 0.00
C VAL A 617 -4.97 10.97 -1.22
N MET A 618 -4.24 11.90 -1.82
CA MET A 618 -4.72 12.73 -2.93
C MET A 618 -3.60 12.99 -3.92
N MET A 619 -3.94 13.14 -5.20
CA MET A 619 -3.03 13.61 -6.24
C MET A 619 -3.65 14.82 -6.95
N HIS A 620 -2.87 15.89 -7.12
CA HIS A 620 -3.28 17.08 -7.87
C HIS A 620 -2.09 17.67 -8.63
N ASN A 621 -2.22 17.81 -9.95
CA ASN A 621 -1.22 18.32 -10.89
C ASN A 621 0.17 17.65 -10.71
N GLY A 622 0.22 16.32 -10.57
CA GLY A 622 1.48 15.60 -10.40
C GLY A 622 2.10 15.63 -9.00
N ARG A 623 1.43 16.25 -8.02
CA ARG A 623 1.84 16.27 -6.61
C ARG A 623 0.95 15.32 -5.81
N VAL A 624 1.57 14.36 -5.14
CA VAL A 624 0.86 13.39 -4.28
C VAL A 624 0.96 13.83 -2.83
N THR A 625 -0.17 14.14 -2.21
CA THR A 625 -0.25 14.42 -0.78
C THR A 625 -0.43 13.12 -0.01
N CYS A 626 0.47 12.90 0.94
CA CYS A 626 0.55 11.71 1.78
C CYS A 626 0.31 12.05 3.26
N GLN A 627 -0.45 11.23 3.95
CA GLN A 627 -0.54 11.26 5.40
C GLN A 627 0.63 10.47 6.01
N THR A 628 1.30 11.07 6.98
CA THR A 628 2.37 10.42 7.76
C THR A 628 1.81 9.79 9.04
N GLN A 629 2.49 8.77 9.56
CA GLN A 629 2.17 8.17 10.87
C GLN A 629 2.22 9.16 12.05
N ALA A 630 2.81 10.34 11.86
CA ALA A 630 2.83 11.42 12.84
C ALA A 630 1.57 12.33 12.79
N GLY A 631 0.60 12.05 11.91
CA GLY A 631 -0.62 12.86 11.75
C GLY A 631 -0.38 14.18 11.01
N LYS A 632 0.65 14.23 10.15
CA LYS A 632 0.95 15.38 9.28
C LYS A 632 0.76 15.01 7.81
N LEU A 633 0.39 15.99 7.00
CA LEU A 633 0.44 15.88 5.55
C LEU A 633 1.82 16.27 5.03
N MET A 634 2.36 15.46 4.15
CA MET A 634 3.60 15.70 3.41
C MET A 634 3.33 15.44 1.95
N SER A 635 3.96 16.19 1.04
CA SER A 635 3.75 15.96 -0.39
C SER A 635 5.00 15.43 -1.06
N VAL A 636 4.80 14.56 -2.03
CA VAL A 636 5.82 14.03 -2.93
C VAL A 636 5.51 14.53 -4.34
N GLU A 637 6.46 15.23 -4.95
CA GLU A 637 6.33 15.70 -6.33
C GLU A 637 6.79 14.59 -7.30
N LEU A 638 5.88 14.12 -8.16
CA LEU A 638 6.20 13.17 -9.24
C LEU A 638 6.56 13.90 -10.52
N ILE A 639 5.93 15.05 -10.75
CA ILE A 639 6.21 15.93 -11.86
C ILE A 639 6.86 17.20 -11.28
N PRO A 640 8.14 17.49 -11.60
CA PRO A 640 8.75 18.74 -11.15
C PRO A 640 8.06 19.91 -11.86
N ASN A 641 7.28 20.70 -11.12
CA ASN A 641 6.62 21.91 -11.65
C ASN A 641 7.62 23.00 -12.07
N ASN A 642 8.84 22.93 -11.53
CA ASN A 642 9.90 23.88 -11.81
C ASN A 642 10.88 23.32 -12.86
N VAL A 643 10.73 23.78 -14.10
CA VAL A 643 11.70 23.60 -15.19
C VAL A 643 13.04 24.32 -14.89
N SER A 644 13.23 24.93 -13.71
CA SER A 644 14.40 25.75 -13.38
C SER A 644 15.67 24.97 -13.07
N ASP A 645 15.60 23.71 -12.63
CA ASP A 645 16.77 22.91 -12.23
C ASP A 645 17.41 22.10 -13.37
N VAL A 646 17.57 22.71 -14.55
CA VAL A 646 18.19 22.08 -15.74
C VAL A 646 19.68 22.44 -15.84
N HIS A 647 20.44 22.26 -14.76
CA HIS A 647 21.91 22.31 -14.80
C HIS A 647 22.53 20.94 -15.16
N ASP A 648 21.81 19.86 -14.92
CA ASP A 648 22.22 18.49 -15.28
C ASP A 648 21.52 18.04 -16.56
N SER A 649 22.29 17.83 -17.63
CA SER A 649 21.77 17.43 -18.94
C SER A 649 21.02 16.09 -18.89
N THR A 650 21.37 15.20 -17.96
CA THR A 650 20.79 13.86 -17.85
C THR A 650 19.38 13.92 -17.25
N LYS A 651 19.20 14.71 -16.18
CA LYS A 651 17.90 14.95 -15.55
C LYS A 651 16.94 15.64 -16.51
N ALA A 652 17.43 16.61 -17.28
CA ALA A 652 16.62 17.31 -18.26
C ALA A 652 16.11 16.42 -19.40
N LYS A 653 16.92 15.46 -19.87
CA LYS A 653 16.49 14.44 -20.84
C LYS A 653 15.40 13.53 -20.29
N ASN A 654 15.55 13.06 -19.04
CA ASN A 654 14.53 12.24 -18.39
C ASN A 654 13.24 13.03 -18.16
N ASN A 655 13.34 14.28 -17.70
CA ASN A 655 12.18 15.15 -17.53
C ASN A 655 11.47 15.39 -18.88
N LEU A 656 12.20 15.59 -19.98
CA LEU A 656 11.60 15.71 -21.30
C LEU A 656 10.79 14.46 -21.66
N LYS A 657 11.37 13.26 -21.49
CA LYS A 657 10.65 11.99 -21.75
C LYS A 657 9.38 11.86 -20.92
N ASN A 658 9.44 12.25 -19.64
CA ASN A 658 8.28 12.23 -18.75
C ASN A 658 7.18 13.19 -19.25
N MET A 659 7.54 14.44 -19.59
CA MET A 659 6.59 15.45 -20.09
C MET A 659 5.96 15.05 -21.42
N LEU A 660 6.73 14.41 -22.30
CA LEU A 660 6.23 13.87 -23.57
C LEU A 660 5.20 12.75 -23.34
N THR A 661 5.47 11.86 -22.38
CA THR A 661 4.55 10.77 -22.00
C THR A 661 3.26 11.30 -21.36
N LEU A 662 3.38 12.36 -20.56
CA LEU A 662 2.27 13.06 -19.92
C LEU A 662 1.54 14.06 -20.84
N LYS A 663 1.96 14.18 -22.11
CA LYS A 663 1.39 15.14 -23.08
C LYS A 663 1.48 16.61 -22.67
N ARG A 664 2.39 16.96 -21.77
CA ARG A 664 2.64 18.34 -21.34
C ARG A 664 3.55 19.06 -22.33
N PHE A 665 3.05 19.25 -23.55
CA PHE A 665 3.81 19.76 -24.70
C PHE A 665 4.38 21.17 -24.49
N LYS A 666 3.69 22.03 -23.74
CA LYS A 666 4.18 23.37 -23.39
C LYS A 666 5.43 23.29 -22.51
N GLU A 667 5.42 22.43 -21.50
CA GLU A 667 6.58 22.23 -20.62
C GLU A 667 7.72 21.55 -21.38
N ALA A 668 7.41 20.55 -22.21
CA ALA A 668 8.38 19.89 -23.08
C ALA A 668 9.11 20.88 -24.03
N TRP A 669 8.38 21.83 -24.63
CA TRP A 669 8.96 22.90 -25.44
C TRP A 669 10.03 23.70 -24.67
N THR A 670 9.71 24.14 -23.45
CA THR A 670 10.65 24.92 -22.63
C THR A 670 11.91 24.12 -22.24
N ILE A 671 11.79 22.80 -22.09
CA ILE A 671 12.94 21.91 -21.85
C ILE A 671 13.80 21.81 -23.12
N CYS A 672 13.17 21.64 -24.30
CA CYS A 672 13.89 21.61 -25.58
C CYS A 672 14.64 22.92 -25.87
N GLU A 673 14.06 24.09 -25.55
CA GLU A 673 14.74 25.39 -25.66
C GLU A 673 15.99 25.49 -24.79
N LYS A 674 15.98 24.87 -23.61
CA LYS A 674 17.13 24.82 -22.69
C LYS A 674 18.19 23.83 -23.16
N LEU A 675 17.78 22.66 -23.68
CA LEU A 675 18.68 21.61 -24.17
C LEU A 675 19.36 21.95 -25.50
N LYS A 676 18.79 22.87 -26.32
CA LYS A 676 19.36 23.42 -27.57
C LYS A 676 19.92 22.37 -28.55
N THR A 677 19.29 21.21 -28.62
CA THR A 677 19.76 20.06 -29.43
C THR A 677 18.67 19.65 -30.41
N PRO A 678 19.00 19.47 -31.71
CA PRO A 678 18.00 19.22 -32.75
C PRO A 678 17.24 17.90 -32.55
N GLU A 679 17.92 16.86 -32.06
CA GLU A 679 17.35 15.53 -31.79
C GLU A 679 16.12 15.58 -30.87
N HIS A 680 16.15 16.42 -29.82
CA HIS A 680 15.03 16.52 -28.87
C HIS A 680 13.84 17.29 -29.46
N TRP A 681 14.09 18.22 -30.37
CA TRP A 681 13.03 18.90 -31.12
C TRP A 681 12.34 17.93 -32.09
N GLU A 682 13.12 17.11 -32.79
CA GLU A 682 12.58 16.04 -33.65
C GLU A 682 11.74 15.05 -32.85
N MET A 683 12.24 14.62 -31.68
CA MET A 683 11.48 13.77 -30.75
C MET A 683 10.15 14.41 -30.30
N LEU A 684 10.16 15.70 -29.92
CA LEU A 684 8.95 16.43 -29.56
C LEU A 684 7.94 16.49 -30.72
N ALA A 685 8.42 16.73 -31.95
CA ALA A 685 7.59 16.79 -33.14
C ALA A 685 6.97 15.42 -33.47
N GLU A 686 7.78 14.36 -33.40
CA GLU A 686 7.33 12.99 -33.67
C GLU A 686 6.29 12.52 -32.65
N VAL A 687 6.51 12.76 -31.35
CA VAL A 687 5.55 12.41 -30.30
C VAL A 687 4.26 13.21 -30.44
N ALA A 688 4.32 14.51 -30.70
CA ALA A 688 3.13 15.32 -30.96
C ALA A 688 2.31 14.79 -32.15
N THR A 689 3.01 14.35 -33.21
CA THR A 689 2.37 13.76 -34.39
C THR A 689 1.72 12.41 -34.05
N ARG A 690 2.41 11.53 -33.30
CA ARG A 690 1.87 10.24 -32.82
C ARG A 690 0.63 10.38 -31.94
N GLN A 691 0.52 11.48 -31.22
CA GLN A 691 -0.62 11.80 -30.36
C GLN A 691 -1.73 12.56 -31.10
N LEU A 692 -1.65 12.66 -32.43
CA LEU A 692 -2.61 13.33 -33.30
C LEU A 692 -2.84 14.82 -32.98
N ASP A 693 -1.92 15.47 -32.23
CA ASP A 693 -1.93 16.93 -32.04
C ASP A 693 -1.22 17.60 -33.23
N ILE A 694 -1.92 17.59 -34.37
CA ILE A 694 -1.41 18.11 -35.64
C ILE A 694 -1.06 19.60 -35.53
N ASN A 695 -1.83 20.39 -34.77
CA ASN A 695 -1.59 21.81 -34.62
C ASN A 695 -0.29 22.08 -33.86
N PHE A 696 -0.02 21.35 -32.78
CA PHE A 696 1.24 21.49 -32.05
C PHE A 696 2.42 20.95 -32.87
N ALA A 697 2.27 19.79 -33.52
CA ALA A 697 3.30 19.21 -34.39
C ALA A 697 3.74 20.18 -35.51
N ILE A 698 2.79 20.86 -36.18
CA ILE A 698 3.09 21.90 -37.19
C ILE A 698 3.96 23.02 -36.60
N ARG A 699 3.65 23.47 -35.37
CA ARG A 699 4.44 24.53 -34.72
C ARG A 699 5.88 24.07 -34.46
N VAL A 700 6.07 22.84 -34.01
CA VAL A 700 7.40 22.27 -33.76
C VAL A 700 8.18 22.10 -35.07
N TYR A 701 7.59 21.52 -36.12
CA TYR A 701 8.28 21.37 -37.40
C TYR A 701 8.61 22.69 -38.09
N ARG A 702 7.79 23.74 -37.90
CA ARG A 702 8.13 25.11 -38.33
C ARG A 702 9.36 25.64 -37.61
N HIS A 703 9.49 25.36 -36.32
CA HIS A 703 10.66 25.76 -35.53
C HIS A 703 11.94 25.02 -35.95
N ILE A 704 11.83 23.73 -36.27
CA ILE A 704 12.96 22.92 -36.78
C ILE A 704 13.34 23.32 -38.22
N GLY A 705 12.41 23.91 -38.98
CA GLY A 705 12.62 24.25 -40.39
C GLY A 705 12.31 23.11 -41.37
N ASN A 706 11.55 22.09 -40.95
CA ASN A 706 11.13 21.00 -41.83
C ASN A 706 9.89 21.39 -42.65
N VAL A 707 10.12 22.11 -43.75
CA VAL A 707 9.06 22.66 -44.62
C VAL A 707 8.17 21.56 -45.21
N SER A 708 8.75 20.42 -45.60
CA SER A 708 8.02 19.29 -46.20
C SER A 708 6.97 18.75 -45.24
N MET A 709 7.34 18.51 -43.98
CA MET A 709 6.42 17.98 -42.99
C MET A 709 5.33 19.00 -42.62
N VAL A 710 5.67 20.30 -42.57
CA VAL A 710 4.68 21.36 -42.36
C VAL A 710 3.63 21.39 -43.46
N ILE A 711 4.05 21.34 -44.73
CA ILE A 711 3.11 21.32 -45.86
C ILE A 711 2.23 20.06 -45.82
N TYR A 712 2.82 18.92 -45.44
CA TYR A 712 2.09 17.66 -45.35
C TYR A 712 1.04 17.70 -44.22
N LEU A 713 1.43 18.09 -43.01
CA LEU A 713 0.52 18.17 -41.85
C LEU A 713 -0.57 19.24 -42.03
N GLU A 714 -0.30 20.34 -42.72
CA GLU A 714 -1.34 21.34 -43.05
C GLU A 714 -2.43 20.77 -43.96
N LYS A 715 -2.13 19.80 -44.82
CA LYS A 715 -3.16 19.09 -45.61
C LYS A 715 -4.02 18.20 -44.73
N LEU A 716 -3.44 17.59 -43.70
CA LEU A 716 -4.13 16.68 -42.77
C LEU A 716 -4.97 17.41 -41.71
N LYS A 717 -4.64 18.65 -41.39
CA LYS A 717 -5.28 19.45 -40.34
C LYS A 717 -6.81 19.55 -40.43
N LYS A 718 -7.38 19.45 -41.64
CA LYS A 718 -8.84 19.54 -41.88
C LYS A 718 -9.57 18.19 -41.92
N MET A 719 -8.86 17.08 -41.72
CA MET A 719 -9.47 15.76 -41.73
C MET A 719 -10.21 15.51 -40.40
N GLU A 720 -11.51 15.20 -40.50
CA GLU A 720 -12.34 14.89 -39.33
C GLU A 720 -12.33 13.40 -38.98
N ASP A 721 -12.10 12.52 -39.97
CA ASP A 721 -11.98 11.08 -39.76
C ASP A 721 -10.67 10.74 -39.05
N LYS A 722 -10.79 10.31 -37.78
CA LYS A 722 -9.66 9.96 -36.91
C LYS A 722 -8.84 8.79 -37.45
N ASN A 723 -9.48 7.75 -37.99
CA ASN A 723 -8.79 6.58 -38.51
C ASN A 723 -8.02 6.94 -39.79
N LEU A 724 -8.64 7.75 -40.65
CA LEU A 724 -7.98 8.27 -41.86
C LEU A 724 -6.77 9.15 -41.51
N LEU A 725 -6.95 10.07 -40.55
CA LEU A 725 -5.87 10.92 -40.05
C LEU A 725 -4.74 10.09 -39.45
N ALA A 726 -5.06 9.13 -38.59
CA ALA A 726 -4.09 8.24 -37.96
C ALA A 726 -3.36 7.38 -39.00
N GLY A 727 -4.03 6.89 -40.04
CA GLY A 727 -3.41 6.15 -41.13
C GLY A 727 -2.37 6.99 -41.90
N TYR A 728 -2.71 8.24 -42.24
CA TYR A 728 -1.75 9.15 -42.88
C TYR A 728 -0.58 9.50 -41.96
N VAL A 729 -0.82 9.67 -40.67
CA VAL A 729 0.24 9.88 -39.69
C VAL A 729 1.14 8.64 -39.57
N ALA A 730 0.57 7.44 -39.46
CA ALA A 730 1.33 6.18 -39.41
C ALA A 730 2.24 6.03 -40.64
N MET A 731 1.74 6.41 -41.82
CA MET A 731 2.54 6.44 -43.04
C MET A 731 3.74 7.41 -42.94
N THR A 732 3.60 8.59 -42.31
CA THR A 732 4.75 9.49 -42.09
C THR A 732 5.77 8.93 -41.11
N LEU A 733 5.32 8.11 -40.16
CA LEU A 733 6.17 7.39 -39.21
C LEU A 733 6.76 6.11 -39.80
N LYS A 734 6.45 5.81 -41.08
CA LYS A 734 6.87 4.61 -41.82
C LYS A 734 6.32 3.30 -41.27
N ASP A 735 5.23 3.34 -40.50
CA ASP A 735 4.51 2.16 -40.07
C ASP A 735 3.39 1.83 -41.06
N PHE A 736 3.77 1.19 -42.16
CA PHE A 736 2.86 0.94 -43.28
C PHE A 736 1.82 -0.14 -42.98
N ASN A 737 2.08 -1.05 -42.04
CA ASN A 737 1.12 -2.07 -41.66
C ASN A 737 0.01 -1.45 -40.82
N LEU A 738 0.36 -0.68 -39.79
CA LEU A 738 -0.61 0.06 -39.02
C LEU A 738 -1.39 1.05 -39.88
N ALA A 739 -0.71 1.75 -40.81
CA ALA A 739 -1.37 2.65 -41.74
C ALA A 739 -2.42 1.95 -42.60
N GLN A 740 -2.10 0.77 -43.14
CA GLN A 740 -3.05 -0.04 -43.92
C GLN A 740 -4.29 -0.38 -43.10
N ASP A 741 -4.12 -0.91 -41.88
CA ASP A 741 -5.23 -1.32 -41.03
C ASP A 741 -6.13 -0.13 -40.66
N LEU A 742 -5.52 1.02 -40.34
CA LEU A 742 -6.24 2.26 -40.06
C LEU A 742 -6.99 2.80 -41.28
N PHE A 743 -6.41 2.74 -42.47
CA PHE A 743 -7.10 3.12 -43.70
C PHE A 743 -8.29 2.20 -43.98
N LEU A 744 -8.14 0.90 -43.79
CA LEU A 744 -9.23 -0.07 -43.94
C LEU A 744 -10.39 0.18 -42.96
N LEU A 745 -10.10 0.66 -41.75
CA LEU A 745 -11.10 1.04 -40.74
C LEU A 745 -11.67 2.46 -40.94
N SER A 746 -11.14 3.24 -41.88
CA SER A 746 -11.56 4.61 -42.15
C SER A 746 -12.69 4.69 -43.17
N GLY A 747 -13.23 5.89 -43.37
CA GLY A 747 -14.19 6.19 -44.44
C GLY A 747 -13.59 6.12 -45.85
N ARG A 748 -12.27 5.92 -46.01
CA ARG A 748 -11.59 5.79 -47.31
C ARG A 748 -10.60 4.61 -47.33
N PRO A 749 -11.09 3.36 -47.40
CA PRO A 749 -10.23 2.16 -47.46
C PRO A 749 -9.33 2.10 -48.70
N GLN A 750 -9.71 2.76 -49.80
CA GLN A 750 -8.90 2.83 -51.02
C GLN A 750 -7.51 3.45 -50.79
N ALA A 751 -7.36 4.31 -49.77
CA ALA A 751 -6.07 4.88 -49.42
C ALA A 751 -5.02 3.80 -49.04
N ALA A 752 -5.45 2.66 -48.50
CA ALA A 752 -4.57 1.52 -48.22
C ALA A 752 -3.97 0.94 -49.51
N LEU A 753 -4.80 0.78 -50.54
CA LEU A 753 -4.38 0.27 -51.84
C LEU A 753 -3.44 1.26 -52.55
N GLU A 754 -3.83 2.54 -52.60
CA GLU A 754 -3.01 3.62 -53.17
C GLU A 754 -1.62 3.64 -52.51
N MET A 755 -1.56 3.60 -51.18
CA MET A 755 -0.31 3.56 -50.42
C MET A 755 0.55 2.33 -50.77
N ARG A 756 -0.02 1.12 -50.80
CA ARG A 756 0.74 -0.10 -51.10
C ARG A 756 1.25 -0.13 -52.53
N ARG A 757 0.47 0.38 -53.48
CA ARG A 757 0.89 0.55 -54.88
C ARG A 757 2.05 1.55 -54.99
N ASP A 758 1.95 2.71 -54.35
CA ASP A 758 2.98 3.75 -54.36
C ASP A 758 4.30 3.28 -53.71
N LEU A 759 4.23 2.41 -52.70
CA LEU A 759 5.38 1.77 -52.06
C LEU A 759 5.95 0.58 -52.86
N LEU A 760 5.33 0.21 -53.99
CA LEU A 760 5.69 -0.94 -54.82
C LEU A 760 5.56 -2.28 -54.09
N HIS A 761 4.66 -2.36 -53.09
CA HIS A 761 4.31 -3.59 -52.37
C HIS A 761 3.23 -4.37 -53.15
N TRP A 762 3.60 -4.87 -54.33
CA TRP A 762 2.66 -5.37 -55.33
C TRP A 762 1.75 -6.52 -54.88
N ASP A 763 2.28 -7.49 -54.14
CA ASP A 763 1.47 -8.64 -53.69
C ASP A 763 0.35 -8.19 -52.75
N GLN A 764 0.68 -7.33 -51.78
CA GLN A 764 -0.28 -6.74 -50.84
C GLN A 764 -1.26 -5.82 -51.56
N ALA A 765 -0.79 -5.04 -52.53
CA ALA A 765 -1.65 -4.19 -53.35
C ALA A 765 -2.64 -5.02 -54.18
N LEU A 766 -2.22 -6.13 -54.78
CA LEU A 766 -3.11 -7.03 -55.53
C LEU A 766 -4.12 -7.73 -54.60
N GLU A 767 -3.73 -8.14 -53.40
CA GLU A 767 -4.66 -8.69 -52.39
C GLU A 767 -5.70 -7.67 -51.96
N LEU A 768 -5.28 -6.43 -51.67
CA LEU A 768 -6.20 -5.33 -51.32
C LEU A 768 -7.11 -4.97 -52.50
N ALA A 769 -6.59 -4.92 -53.73
CA ALA A 769 -7.38 -4.63 -54.93
C ALA A 769 -8.46 -5.70 -55.16
N LYS A 770 -8.15 -6.99 -54.96
CA LYS A 770 -9.16 -8.07 -55.05
C LYS A 770 -10.35 -7.84 -54.11
N ALA A 771 -10.10 -7.28 -52.92
CA ALA A 771 -11.13 -7.07 -51.90
C ALA A 771 -11.87 -5.74 -52.05
N LEU A 772 -11.15 -4.67 -52.43
CA LEU A 772 -11.66 -3.29 -52.40
C LEU A 772 -12.03 -2.72 -53.77
N ALA A 773 -11.24 -3.02 -54.80
CA ALA A 773 -11.33 -2.43 -56.14
C ALA A 773 -10.82 -3.42 -57.23
N PRO A 774 -11.59 -4.47 -57.56
CA PRO A 774 -11.18 -5.49 -58.51
C PRO A 774 -10.83 -4.94 -59.90
N GLU A 775 -11.46 -3.82 -60.28
CA GLU A 775 -11.22 -3.09 -61.52
C GLU A 775 -9.80 -2.50 -61.63
N GLU A 776 -9.11 -2.25 -60.52
CA GLU A 776 -7.73 -1.72 -60.54
C GLU A 776 -6.68 -2.84 -60.75
N MET A 777 -7.03 -4.11 -60.57
CA MET A 777 -6.10 -5.23 -60.65
C MET A 777 -5.33 -5.33 -61.99
N PRO A 778 -5.96 -5.13 -63.17
CA PRO A 778 -5.24 -5.25 -64.44
C PRO A 778 -4.17 -4.15 -64.59
N PHE A 779 -4.45 -2.95 -64.06
CA PHE A 779 -3.52 -1.82 -64.08
C PHE A 779 -2.32 -2.06 -63.14
N ILE A 780 -2.59 -2.52 -61.92
CA ILE A 780 -1.55 -2.88 -60.93
C ILE A 780 -0.69 -4.04 -61.46
N SER A 781 -1.32 -5.05 -62.08
CA SER A 781 -0.61 -6.20 -62.64
C SER A 781 0.34 -5.79 -63.77
N LYS A 782 -0.04 -4.82 -64.63
CA LYS A 782 0.87 -4.27 -65.64
C LYS A 782 2.09 -3.59 -65.01
N GLU A 783 1.88 -2.73 -64.01
CA GLU A 783 2.99 -2.01 -63.37
C GLU A 783 3.93 -2.97 -62.64
N TYR A 784 3.38 -3.97 -61.95
CA TYR A 784 4.16 -5.03 -61.33
C TYR A 784 4.98 -5.82 -62.37
N ALA A 785 4.35 -6.18 -63.49
CA ALA A 785 5.02 -6.89 -64.58
C ALA A 785 6.17 -6.08 -65.20
N GLN A 786 6.01 -4.77 -65.35
CA GLN A 786 7.07 -3.87 -65.84
C GLN A 786 8.27 -3.83 -64.87
N GLN A 787 8.02 -3.81 -63.57
CA GLN A 787 9.09 -3.88 -62.57
C GLN A 787 9.80 -5.24 -62.59
N LEU A 788 9.06 -6.35 -62.68
CA LEU A 788 9.63 -7.69 -62.79
C LEU A 788 10.46 -7.84 -64.08
N GLU A 789 9.97 -7.31 -65.20
CA GLU A 789 10.70 -7.24 -66.48
C GLU A 789 12.02 -6.48 -66.32
N PHE A 790 12.02 -5.35 -65.59
CA PHE A 790 13.23 -4.56 -65.33
C PHE A 790 14.23 -5.28 -64.42
N THR A 791 13.74 -6.00 -63.39
CA THR A 791 14.59 -6.76 -62.45
C THR A 791 15.10 -8.09 -63.01
N GLY A 792 14.52 -8.57 -64.12
CA GLY A 792 14.95 -9.78 -64.83
C GLY A 792 14.18 -11.05 -64.49
N ASP A 793 13.10 -10.97 -63.71
CA ASP A 793 12.21 -12.09 -63.41
C ASP A 793 11.15 -12.25 -64.51
N TYR A 794 11.60 -12.73 -65.66
CA TYR A 794 10.77 -12.88 -66.86
C TYR A 794 9.58 -13.86 -66.73
N PRO A 795 9.69 -15.01 -66.00
CA PRO A 795 8.54 -15.91 -65.81
C PRO A 795 7.37 -15.23 -65.10
N ASN A 796 7.63 -14.53 -63.99
CA ASN A 796 6.57 -13.84 -63.24
C ASN A 796 6.09 -12.59 -63.97
N ALA A 797 6.99 -11.85 -64.65
CA ALA A 797 6.59 -10.73 -65.50
C ALA A 797 5.61 -11.15 -66.60
N LEU A 798 5.86 -12.30 -67.25
CA LEU A 798 4.95 -12.86 -68.26
C LEU A 798 3.56 -13.13 -67.68
N LEU A 799 3.49 -13.78 -66.51
CA LEU A 799 2.23 -14.09 -65.84
C LEU A 799 1.44 -12.82 -65.49
N HIS A 800 2.10 -11.80 -64.96
CA HIS A 800 1.43 -10.55 -64.57
C HIS A 800 1.03 -9.69 -65.78
N PHE A 801 1.77 -9.71 -66.90
CA PHE A 801 1.32 -9.08 -68.14
C PHE A 801 0.09 -9.78 -68.73
N GLU A 802 0.00 -11.11 -68.64
CA GLU A 802 -1.19 -11.87 -69.06
C GLU A 802 -2.40 -11.52 -68.17
N ASN A 803 -2.20 -11.43 -66.85
CA ASN A 803 -3.23 -11.02 -65.89
C ASN A 803 -3.62 -9.52 -66.02
N GLY A 804 -2.79 -8.71 -66.67
CA GLY A 804 -3.01 -7.28 -66.88
C GLY A 804 -3.94 -6.94 -68.04
N ILE A 805 -4.34 -7.92 -68.86
CA ILE A 805 -5.21 -7.70 -70.03
C ILE A 805 -6.68 -7.62 -69.60
N THR A 806 -7.34 -6.51 -69.93
CA THR A 806 -8.72 -6.21 -69.55
C THR A 806 -9.74 -6.79 -70.54
N ASN A 807 -9.44 -6.81 -71.84
CA ASN A 807 -10.35 -7.12 -72.95
C ASN A 807 -11.54 -6.16 -73.09
N GLU A 808 -11.42 -4.95 -72.55
CA GLU A 808 -12.46 -3.92 -72.64
C GLU A 808 -12.15 -2.93 -73.77
N SER A 809 -13.19 -2.47 -74.48
CA SER A 809 -13.03 -1.56 -75.63
C SER A 809 -12.41 -0.22 -75.27
N ASP A 810 -12.53 0.16 -74.00
CA ASP A 810 -12.20 1.48 -73.48
C ASP A 810 -10.73 1.57 -73.03
N PHE A 811 -10.06 0.42 -72.85
CA PHE A 811 -8.67 0.31 -72.38
C PHE A 811 -7.73 -0.33 -73.41
N LYS A 812 -8.01 -0.16 -74.71
CA LYS A 812 -7.21 -0.74 -75.81
C LYS A 812 -5.71 -0.38 -75.73
N ASP A 813 -5.38 0.86 -75.41
CA ASP A 813 -3.98 1.31 -75.31
C ASP A 813 -3.24 0.59 -74.17
N HIS A 814 -3.93 0.29 -73.06
CA HIS A 814 -3.38 -0.47 -71.94
C HIS A 814 -3.19 -1.94 -72.31
N ASP A 815 -4.18 -2.55 -72.96
CA ASP A 815 -4.12 -3.94 -73.43
C ASP A 815 -3.02 -4.13 -74.48
N GLU A 816 -2.78 -3.14 -75.36
CA GLU A 816 -1.66 -3.15 -76.31
C GLU A 816 -0.30 -3.17 -75.59
N ILE A 817 -0.14 -2.39 -74.52
CA ILE A 817 1.09 -2.39 -73.70
C ILE A 817 1.29 -3.75 -73.02
N CYS A 818 0.23 -4.33 -72.44
CA CYS A 818 0.29 -5.64 -71.78
C CYS A 818 0.62 -6.75 -72.79
N THR A 819 -0.07 -6.78 -73.93
CA THR A 819 0.19 -7.74 -75.02
C THR A 819 1.62 -7.61 -75.55
N GLY A 820 2.15 -6.39 -75.58
CA GLY A 820 3.55 -6.12 -75.86
C GLY A 820 4.51 -6.72 -74.83
N GLY A 821 4.22 -6.53 -73.55
CA GLY A 821 4.95 -7.17 -72.46
C GLY A 821 4.96 -8.69 -72.60
N VAL A 822 3.81 -9.31 -72.86
CA VAL A 822 3.68 -10.76 -73.09
C VAL A 822 4.55 -11.22 -74.26
N ALA A 823 4.54 -10.50 -75.40
CA ALA A 823 5.33 -10.85 -76.56
C ALA A 823 6.85 -10.78 -76.27
N ARG A 824 7.32 -9.71 -75.60
CA ARG A 824 8.73 -9.56 -75.21
C ARG A 824 9.15 -10.66 -74.24
N MET A 825 8.35 -10.93 -73.20
CA MET A 825 8.68 -11.93 -72.18
C MET A 825 8.64 -13.36 -72.76
N ALA A 826 7.69 -13.67 -73.65
CA ALA A 826 7.64 -14.96 -74.33
C ALA A 826 8.90 -15.25 -75.16
N ILE A 827 9.44 -14.24 -75.87
CA ILE A 827 10.72 -14.38 -76.59
C ILE A 827 11.88 -14.62 -75.62
N ARG A 828 11.95 -13.84 -74.52
CA ARG A 828 13.01 -13.99 -73.50
C ARG A 828 12.96 -15.34 -72.77
N MET A 829 11.77 -15.92 -72.64
CA MET A 829 11.54 -17.24 -72.05
C MET A 829 11.72 -18.41 -73.03
N GLY A 830 12.06 -18.14 -74.29
CA GLY A 830 12.35 -19.16 -75.31
C GLY A 830 11.16 -19.59 -76.18
N ASP A 831 9.95 -19.08 -75.95
CA ASP A 831 8.78 -19.29 -76.82
C ASP A 831 8.73 -18.22 -77.92
N ILE A 832 9.72 -18.28 -78.80
CA ILE A 832 9.90 -17.32 -79.90
C ILE A 832 8.69 -17.33 -80.84
N ARG A 833 8.06 -18.50 -81.04
CA ARG A 833 6.89 -18.62 -81.94
C ARG A 833 5.70 -17.83 -81.39
N ARG A 834 5.39 -17.96 -80.10
CA ARG A 834 4.30 -17.22 -79.46
C ARG A 834 4.58 -15.72 -79.45
N GLY A 835 5.79 -15.32 -79.09
CA GLY A 835 6.18 -13.92 -79.05
C GLY A 835 6.15 -13.22 -80.41
N VAL A 836 6.69 -13.83 -81.47
CA VAL A 836 6.67 -13.27 -82.84
C VAL A 836 5.25 -13.19 -83.41
N ASN A 837 4.38 -14.16 -83.12
CA ASN A 837 2.98 -14.13 -83.55
C ASN A 837 2.22 -12.97 -82.88
N LEU A 838 2.39 -12.79 -81.57
CA LEU A 838 1.80 -11.66 -80.83
C LEU A 838 2.34 -10.31 -81.31
N ALA A 839 3.64 -10.19 -81.55
CA ALA A 839 4.26 -8.99 -82.10
C ALA A 839 3.72 -8.65 -83.51
N SER A 840 3.55 -9.65 -84.39
CA SER A 840 3.04 -9.45 -85.75
C SER A 840 1.59 -8.97 -85.83
N LYS A 841 0.83 -9.17 -84.75
CA LYS A 841 -0.56 -8.73 -84.60
C LYS A 841 -0.69 -7.36 -83.90
N SER A 842 0.41 -6.87 -83.32
CA SER A 842 0.42 -5.59 -82.61
C SER A 842 0.58 -4.43 -83.58
N SER A 843 -0.12 -3.33 -83.30
CA SER A 843 -0.05 -2.05 -84.02
C SER A 843 1.16 -1.20 -83.61
N SER A 844 1.84 -1.56 -82.51
CA SER A 844 2.91 -0.77 -81.88
C SER A 844 4.26 -0.97 -82.55
N LYS A 845 4.92 0.12 -82.93
CA LYS A 845 6.28 0.15 -83.50
C LYS A 845 7.41 -0.17 -82.51
N ALA A 846 7.11 -0.20 -81.21
CA ALA A 846 8.10 -0.41 -80.14
C ALA A 846 8.32 -1.89 -79.78
N LEU A 847 7.45 -2.77 -80.29
CA LEU A 847 7.56 -4.23 -80.27
C LEU A 847 8.33 -4.73 -81.50
#